data_AF-A0A2S9YHN6-F1
#
_entry.id   AF-A0A2S9YHN6-F1
#
_cell.length_a   1.000
_cell.length_b   1.000
_cell.length_c   1.000
_cell.angle_alpha   90.00
_cell.angle_beta   90.00
_cell.angle_gamma   90.00
#
_symmetry.space_group_name_H-M   'P 1'
#
loop_
_entity.id
_entity.type
_entity.pdbx_description
1 polymer ?
#
loop_
_entity_poly.entity_id
_entity_poly.type
_entity_poly.pdbx_seq_one_letter_code
_entity_poly.pdbx_strand_id
1 'polypeptide(L)'
;MTTAHLHLTNDRRELALRIGDKPENRRPFGQAAVDELSELTRRYDRAVKLREAAEFVAIGRQLATWLEGSQGWVSDLRELSAPLIFEIATPKQVEPRDRVLLDAPWELLHDENDFWARDISVGYTPLRRVGKIGEIVGPREGAFSVLFMAASPAGVSELDFEHEEALILDATEKLGIDLFVEETGTAAELSLQAARLGSDDAHALHVVHISCHGHNSPEPVLALEDETGALERTSARQLFDALGAMARNLALLFVSACSTAAGGGFTRDQDSVALALARAGFPAVLGWAAPVGDYAATTFASKLYERLALGDPLEEAVVRARLVLLARRIPNPDWHLARLFLGPAGGGQLARPRGARRKQLPIHSGFLAGDRRLPVAGPEVFVGRRTLLQRCVRQLRSPDHAGVLLHGPGNIGKSSLAARVVDRMCHHDTVVVHGRFDGRNLIETIHDSLGTRVESWYREWSLRVEDELDAALRDLLDGVLGEAGGARPMLLVLDDFEQLLERRPGALHVVQASVVATMSAILHAFRHATTRSRLLLTSRYRFTLLDRSGRELTSALATVPLTAFTRSDAIKRCRREPRLVTDDDLRLRCAASCRGNPAVLALLLKRAGIDPSGCKRVLEEIEGLHEHDPNDEELADLLGDIAINDLLDSLAEGDRELLRRALVFQIPLPLTAAAILASAGEACNGDGERLIAWGVWEELADIGDGGRAFVVTNCVRAVAIRGLDDEQLKLQPETARSLVALLARHWAPVRNHVGDPAKMRAGYELVELASKTSNWDVASSFGQLALAWVARSRPVQVARSYARDLVQRLEAADAPPNPLLYEIAARIHQLGDDGEFHHHCLVAALSALENTAQYSRDDHSRANYNLAMSMARRGRVQEAEVCLRKALKLLEGSQSERDRAIITGRLGDILVIQGRFAEALTIREEIELPIYLRSGDLRSWALTKVNIADILERQGQPDAAIRILKSEALPTLKRLRCVREAAICMGKLAMILTKRGDMRSADHVWRMQIETFERLGDLREVAIAWGMIADTHREMEQLDEALHIHRSKQLPIAERTGDLSMKAGVMGRIAHVLRAKGDLSGALQIRLEQEIPAYETLGDERERAIALHNVAQIYRDQGDFDEALRVLDSLLPIYDRLRTPAGRAGTMSEIADILQHRGDRDEALKMYLEEIIPTYQKLKYARDEAIAHGRVGNIYQKTDKLDEALSVLSP
;
A
#
# COMPACT_ATOMS: atom_id res chain seq x y z
N MET A 1 -36.13 -43.15 -10.87
CA MET A 1 -35.79 -43.11 -9.43
C MET A 1 -37.03 -43.51 -8.67
N THR A 2 -36.90 -44.44 -7.74
CA THR A 2 -38.04 -44.92 -6.95
C THR A 2 -37.90 -44.34 -5.56
N THR A 3 -38.79 -43.41 -5.20
CA THR A 3 -38.73 -42.68 -3.94
C THR A 3 -39.81 -43.20 -2.99
N ALA A 4 -39.40 -43.55 -1.77
CA ALA A 4 -40.31 -43.88 -0.68
C ALA A 4 -40.35 -42.70 0.30
N HIS A 5 -41.55 -42.22 0.62
CA HIS A 5 -41.75 -41.05 1.47
C HIS A 5 -42.39 -41.45 2.80
N LEU A 6 -41.59 -41.46 3.85
CA LEU A 6 -42.05 -41.60 5.23
C LEU A 6 -42.42 -40.22 5.77
N HIS A 7 -43.68 -40.01 6.16
CA HIS A 7 -44.12 -38.69 6.63
C HIS A 7 -45.23 -38.79 7.67
N LEU A 8 -45.36 -37.74 8.47
CA LEU A 8 -46.47 -37.59 9.43
C LEU A 8 -47.73 -37.10 8.72
N THR A 9 -48.89 -37.63 9.14
CA THR A 9 -50.19 -37.11 8.73
C THR A 9 -50.37 -35.66 9.22
N ASN A 10 -51.28 -34.90 8.59
CA ASN A 10 -51.50 -33.49 8.92
C ASN A 10 -51.88 -33.25 10.39
N ASP A 11 -52.49 -34.23 11.06
CA ASP A 11 -52.85 -34.19 12.48
C ASP A 11 -51.74 -34.72 13.42
N ARG A 12 -50.59 -35.15 12.88
CA ARG A 12 -49.41 -35.67 13.59
C ARG A 12 -49.69 -36.85 14.52
N ARG A 13 -50.73 -37.64 14.23
CA ARG A 13 -51.10 -38.83 15.01
C ARG A 13 -50.64 -40.12 14.37
N GLU A 14 -50.47 -40.12 13.05
CA GLU A 14 -50.09 -41.30 12.28
C GLU A 14 -48.84 -41.03 11.46
N LEU A 15 -48.07 -42.09 11.24
CA LEU A 15 -46.94 -42.14 10.32
C LEU A 15 -47.38 -42.90 9.07
N ALA A 16 -47.14 -42.32 7.90
CA ALA A 16 -47.52 -42.85 6.61
C ALA A 16 -46.26 -43.14 5.77
N LEU A 17 -46.25 -44.27 5.06
CA LEU A 17 -45.24 -44.57 4.05
C LEU A 17 -45.89 -44.63 2.67
N ARG A 18 -45.46 -43.74 1.77
CA ARG A 18 -45.91 -43.69 0.38
C ARG A 18 -44.79 -44.21 -0.53
N ILE A 19 -45.09 -45.21 -1.34
CA ILE A 19 -44.13 -45.86 -2.25
C ILE A 19 -44.64 -45.74 -3.68
N GLY A 20 -44.07 -44.82 -4.48
CA GLY A 20 -44.56 -44.55 -5.83
C GLY A 20 -46.07 -44.23 -5.84
N ASP A 21 -46.82 -44.98 -6.66
CA ASP A 21 -48.28 -44.89 -6.78
C ASP A 21 -49.03 -45.96 -5.93
N LYS A 22 -48.33 -46.75 -5.11
CA LYS A 22 -48.99 -47.73 -4.20
C LYS A 22 -49.88 -46.97 -3.19
N PRO A 23 -51.03 -47.56 -2.78
CA PRO A 23 -51.86 -46.98 -1.74
C PRO A 23 -51.07 -46.80 -0.43
N GLU A 24 -51.28 -45.65 0.20
CA GLU A 24 -50.53 -45.23 1.37
C GLU A 24 -50.94 -46.01 2.62
N ASN A 25 -50.00 -46.77 3.18
CA ASN A 25 -50.19 -47.49 4.43
C ASN A 25 -49.78 -46.63 5.63
N ARG A 26 -50.59 -46.62 6.69
CA ARG A 26 -50.41 -45.78 7.89
C ARG A 26 -50.31 -46.61 9.17
N ARG A 27 -49.63 -46.07 10.18
CA ARG A 27 -49.58 -46.63 11.53
C ARG A 27 -49.61 -45.54 12.61
N PRO A 28 -50.13 -45.80 13.82
CA PRO A 28 -50.11 -44.83 14.91
C PRO A 28 -48.67 -44.43 15.28
N PHE A 29 -48.44 -43.13 15.51
CA PHE A 29 -47.15 -42.60 15.95
C PHE A 29 -47.22 -42.11 17.41
N GLY A 30 -47.42 -43.00 18.37
CA GLY A 30 -47.56 -42.64 19.81
C GLY A 30 -46.23 -42.36 20.54
N GLN A 31 -46.31 -42.01 21.83
CA GLN A 31 -45.13 -41.73 22.67
C GLN A 31 -44.14 -42.91 22.74
N ALA A 32 -44.64 -44.17 22.75
CA ALA A 32 -43.78 -45.34 22.76
C ALA A 32 -42.85 -45.41 21.53
N ALA A 33 -43.36 -45.04 20.34
CA ALA A 33 -42.56 -45.00 19.12
C ALA A 33 -41.50 -43.87 19.17
N VAL A 34 -41.85 -42.75 19.80
CA VAL A 34 -40.95 -41.60 20.02
C VAL A 34 -39.83 -41.98 20.98
N ASP A 35 -40.16 -42.65 22.09
CA ASP A 35 -39.20 -43.10 23.10
C ASP A 35 -38.22 -44.14 22.52
N GLU A 36 -38.71 -45.06 21.69
CA GLU A 36 -37.87 -46.08 21.05
C GLU A 36 -36.88 -45.47 20.05
N LEU A 37 -37.33 -44.59 19.15
CA LEU A 37 -36.44 -43.89 18.22
C LEU A 37 -35.43 -42.99 18.95
N SER A 38 -35.86 -42.34 20.03
CA SER A 38 -34.98 -41.54 20.88
C SER A 38 -33.90 -42.39 21.55
N GLU A 39 -34.25 -43.59 22.02
CA GLU A 39 -33.29 -44.54 22.58
C GLU A 39 -32.28 -45.03 21.55
N LEU A 40 -32.74 -45.38 20.35
CA LEU A 40 -31.86 -45.79 19.25
C LEU A 40 -30.86 -44.69 18.87
N THR A 41 -31.32 -43.43 18.87
CA THR A 41 -30.47 -42.27 18.59
C THR A 41 -29.42 -42.09 19.69
N ARG A 42 -29.80 -42.21 20.96
CA ARG A 42 -28.84 -42.14 22.10
C ARG A 42 -27.79 -43.24 22.05
N ARG A 43 -28.21 -44.47 21.74
CA ARG A 43 -27.30 -45.60 21.57
C ARG A 43 -26.33 -45.37 20.41
N TYR A 44 -26.83 -44.84 19.30
CA TYR A 44 -26.00 -44.45 18.16
C TYR A 44 -24.95 -43.41 18.53
N ASP A 45 -25.34 -42.30 19.18
CA ASP A 45 -24.40 -41.25 19.57
C ASP A 45 -23.30 -41.77 20.51
N ARG A 46 -23.65 -42.70 21.41
CA ARG A 46 -22.69 -43.39 22.28
C ARG A 46 -21.77 -44.31 21.47
N ALA A 47 -22.32 -45.12 20.57
CA ALA A 47 -21.57 -46.07 19.74
C ALA A 47 -20.58 -45.35 18.82
N VAL A 48 -20.93 -44.18 18.28
CA VAL A 48 -20.02 -43.34 17.48
C VAL A 48 -18.86 -42.82 18.32
N LYS A 49 -19.14 -42.33 19.54
CA LYS A 49 -18.09 -41.86 20.48
C LYS A 49 -17.13 -42.98 20.91
N LEU A 50 -17.66 -44.18 21.12
CA LEU A 50 -16.89 -45.35 21.59
C LEU A 50 -16.34 -46.22 20.44
N ARG A 51 -16.67 -45.91 19.18
CA ARG A 51 -16.33 -46.69 17.98
C ARG A 51 -16.77 -48.16 18.06
N GLU A 52 -18.00 -48.41 18.54
CA GLU A 52 -18.55 -49.76 18.76
C GLU A 52 -19.26 -50.33 17.51
N ALA A 53 -18.51 -51.00 16.63
CA ALA A 53 -19.01 -51.53 15.36
C ALA A 53 -20.25 -52.45 15.50
N ALA A 54 -20.23 -53.31 16.51
CA ALA A 54 -21.31 -54.29 16.75
C ALA A 54 -22.63 -53.60 17.12
N GLU A 55 -22.55 -52.46 17.79
CA GLU A 55 -23.72 -51.69 18.20
C GLU A 55 -24.41 -51.04 16.98
N PHE A 56 -23.66 -50.66 15.95
CA PHE A 56 -24.24 -50.17 14.68
C PHE A 56 -25.12 -51.22 14.01
N VAL A 57 -24.69 -52.49 14.00
CA VAL A 57 -25.48 -53.62 13.46
C VAL A 57 -26.74 -53.85 14.29
N ALA A 58 -26.62 -53.81 15.62
CA ALA A 58 -27.75 -53.99 16.53
C ALA A 58 -28.80 -52.88 16.35
N ILE A 59 -28.37 -51.62 16.28
CA ILE A 59 -29.24 -50.47 16.00
C ILE A 59 -29.90 -50.61 14.64
N GLY A 60 -29.14 -50.99 13.61
CA GLY A 60 -29.63 -51.17 12.25
C GLY A 60 -30.74 -52.22 12.13
N ARG A 61 -30.57 -53.38 12.78
CA ARG A 61 -31.57 -54.45 12.82
C ARG A 61 -32.81 -54.04 13.60
N GLN A 62 -32.64 -53.31 14.70
CA GLN A 62 -33.77 -52.79 15.46
C GLN A 62 -34.54 -51.73 14.67
N LEU A 63 -33.86 -50.84 13.93
CA LEU A 63 -34.50 -49.90 13.00
C LEU A 63 -35.26 -50.62 11.88
N ALA A 64 -34.72 -51.70 11.32
CA ALA A 64 -35.41 -52.51 10.32
C ALA A 64 -36.68 -53.15 10.92
N THR A 65 -36.59 -53.71 12.12
CA THR A 65 -37.74 -54.29 12.84
C THR A 65 -38.80 -53.22 13.13
N TRP A 66 -38.35 -52.05 13.59
CA TRP A 66 -39.20 -50.91 13.86
C TRP A 66 -39.90 -50.42 12.58
N LEU A 67 -39.20 -50.39 11.44
CA LEU A 67 -39.75 -49.93 10.18
C LEU A 67 -40.73 -50.95 9.60
N GLU A 68 -40.42 -52.25 9.65
CA GLU A 68 -41.25 -53.33 9.10
C GLU A 68 -42.66 -53.30 9.69
N GLY A 69 -42.75 -53.28 11.03
CA GLY A 69 -44.02 -53.22 11.77
C GLY A 69 -45.04 -54.28 11.30
N SER A 70 -46.32 -54.06 11.60
CA SER A 70 -47.41 -54.92 11.08
C SER A 70 -47.75 -54.65 9.60
N GLN A 71 -47.15 -53.61 9.01
CA GLN A 71 -47.51 -53.11 7.67
C GLN A 71 -46.57 -53.59 6.57
N GLY A 72 -45.51 -54.35 6.89
CA GLY A 72 -44.60 -54.95 5.92
C GLY A 72 -43.73 -53.95 5.15
N TRP A 73 -43.43 -52.78 5.74
CA TRP A 73 -42.81 -51.68 5.01
C TRP A 73 -41.38 -51.96 4.51
N VAL A 74 -40.56 -52.72 5.24
CA VAL A 74 -39.21 -53.11 4.78
C VAL A 74 -39.32 -54.11 3.64
N SER A 75 -40.27 -55.04 3.72
CA SER A 75 -40.58 -55.98 2.64
C SER A 75 -41.00 -55.24 1.35
N ASP A 76 -41.88 -54.25 1.46
CA ASP A 76 -42.29 -53.40 0.33
C ASP A 76 -41.13 -52.59 -0.27
N LEU A 77 -40.23 -52.07 0.58
CA LEU A 77 -39.09 -51.27 0.13
C LEU A 77 -38.06 -52.09 -0.65
N ARG A 78 -37.93 -53.40 -0.36
CA ARG A 78 -37.01 -54.31 -1.06
C ARG A 78 -37.43 -54.65 -2.48
N GLU A 79 -38.70 -54.49 -2.81
CA GLU A 79 -39.21 -54.75 -4.17
C GLU A 79 -38.90 -53.59 -5.14
N LEU A 80 -38.32 -52.49 -4.65
CA LEU A 80 -38.09 -51.28 -5.44
C LEU A 80 -36.79 -51.33 -6.26
N SER A 81 -36.84 -50.79 -7.47
CA SER A 81 -35.67 -50.63 -8.33
C SER A 81 -34.71 -49.56 -7.82
N ALA A 82 -33.40 -49.81 -7.89
CA ALA A 82 -32.37 -48.85 -7.49
C ALA A 82 -32.23 -47.63 -8.41
N PRO A 83 -31.69 -46.50 -7.89
CA PRO A 83 -31.37 -46.27 -6.48
C PRO A 83 -32.62 -46.05 -5.60
N LEU A 84 -32.63 -46.63 -4.40
CA LEU A 84 -33.69 -46.49 -3.40
C LEU A 84 -33.49 -45.22 -2.56
N ILE A 85 -34.33 -44.21 -2.81
CA ILE A 85 -34.31 -42.96 -2.05
C ILE A 85 -35.37 -43.04 -0.95
N PHE A 86 -34.94 -43.02 0.31
CA PHE A 86 -35.81 -43.07 1.48
C PHE A 86 -35.94 -41.68 2.11
N GLU A 87 -37.00 -40.96 1.77
CA GLU A 87 -37.22 -39.60 2.22
C GLU A 87 -38.09 -39.55 3.48
N ILE A 88 -37.53 -39.02 4.57
CA ILE A 88 -38.24 -38.74 5.82
C ILE A 88 -38.67 -37.26 5.82
N ALA A 89 -39.98 -37.01 5.77
CA ALA A 89 -40.53 -35.67 5.70
C ALA A 89 -41.27 -35.25 6.98
N THR A 90 -41.04 -34.00 7.40
CA THR A 90 -41.72 -33.36 8.55
C THR A 90 -42.34 -32.02 8.13
N PRO A 91 -43.37 -31.52 8.85
CA PRO A 91 -43.87 -30.16 8.64
C PRO A 91 -42.79 -29.08 8.83
N LYS A 92 -42.98 -27.89 8.25
CA LYS A 92 -42.00 -26.78 8.34
C LYS A 92 -41.71 -26.35 9.78
N GLN A 93 -42.71 -26.42 10.65
CA GLN A 93 -42.54 -26.32 12.09
C GLN A 93 -42.34 -27.74 12.62
N VAL A 94 -41.11 -28.08 12.99
CA VAL A 94 -40.78 -29.39 13.57
C VAL A 94 -40.98 -29.30 15.08
N GLU A 95 -41.90 -30.09 15.63
CA GLU A 95 -42.04 -30.24 17.08
C GLU A 95 -40.99 -31.23 17.61
N PRO A 96 -40.58 -31.14 18.90
CA PRO A 96 -39.61 -32.07 19.48
C PRO A 96 -39.97 -33.55 19.28
N ARG A 97 -41.27 -33.87 19.32
CA ARG A 97 -41.82 -35.21 19.06
C ARG A 97 -41.60 -35.69 17.63
N ASP A 98 -41.68 -34.79 16.65
CA ASP A 98 -41.53 -35.13 15.23
C ASP A 98 -40.04 -35.26 14.86
N ARG A 99 -39.18 -34.51 15.55
CA ARG A 99 -37.73 -34.43 15.29
C ARG A 99 -37.02 -35.77 15.43
N VAL A 100 -37.51 -36.67 16.29
CA VAL A 100 -36.93 -38.01 16.47
C VAL A 100 -36.89 -38.82 15.17
N LEU A 101 -37.78 -38.53 14.22
CA LEU A 101 -37.76 -39.14 12.88
C LEU A 101 -36.59 -38.61 12.05
N LEU A 102 -36.23 -37.34 12.20
CA LEU A 102 -35.07 -36.75 11.52
C LEU A 102 -33.76 -37.16 12.20
N ASP A 103 -33.74 -37.30 13.52
CA ASP A 103 -32.50 -37.60 14.27
C ASP A 103 -32.06 -39.07 14.16
N ALA A 104 -33.02 -39.98 13.95
CA ALA A 104 -32.77 -41.41 13.86
C ALA A 104 -31.70 -41.77 12.79
N PRO A 105 -30.82 -42.75 13.08
CA PRO A 105 -29.69 -43.10 12.23
C PRO A 105 -30.10 -44.07 11.11
N TRP A 106 -31.01 -43.63 10.24
CA TRP A 106 -31.53 -44.42 9.11
C TRP A 106 -30.43 -44.95 8.19
N GLU A 107 -29.27 -44.29 8.16
CA GLU A 107 -28.08 -44.75 7.42
C GLU A 107 -27.67 -46.18 7.81
N LEU A 108 -27.95 -46.60 9.06
CA LEU A 108 -27.58 -47.89 9.59
C LEU A 108 -28.59 -49.01 9.29
N LEU A 109 -29.62 -48.79 8.46
CA LEU A 109 -30.59 -49.82 8.14
C LEU A 109 -29.87 -51.12 7.68
N HIS A 110 -30.13 -52.21 8.41
CA HIS A 110 -29.37 -53.45 8.31
C HIS A 110 -30.34 -54.63 8.28
N ASP A 111 -30.09 -55.59 7.40
CA ASP A 111 -30.89 -56.82 7.32
C ASP A 111 -30.21 -58.03 7.99
N GLU A 112 -30.52 -59.26 7.59
CA GLU A 112 -29.84 -60.42 8.15
C GLU A 112 -28.39 -60.57 7.64
N ASN A 113 -28.08 -59.98 6.48
CA ASN A 113 -26.83 -60.15 5.73
C ASN A 113 -25.86 -58.98 5.92
N ASP A 114 -26.25 -57.74 5.59
CA ASP A 114 -25.38 -56.55 5.65
C ASP A 114 -26.19 -55.22 5.75
N PHE A 115 -25.49 -54.09 5.86
CA PHE A 115 -26.09 -52.76 5.76
C PHE A 115 -26.62 -52.51 4.35
N TRP A 116 -27.81 -51.93 4.25
CA TRP A 116 -28.43 -51.59 2.97
C TRP A 116 -27.59 -50.60 2.15
N ALA A 117 -26.87 -49.71 2.84
CA ALA A 117 -25.95 -48.76 2.21
C ALA A 117 -24.76 -49.42 1.50
N ARG A 118 -24.42 -50.67 1.82
CA ARG A 118 -23.32 -51.42 1.16
C ARG A 118 -23.77 -52.11 -0.12
N ASP A 119 -25.06 -52.41 -0.26
CA ASP A 119 -25.58 -53.01 -1.47
C ASP A 119 -25.70 -51.96 -2.59
N ILE A 120 -24.71 -51.97 -3.49
CA ILE A 120 -24.66 -51.09 -4.67
C ILE A 120 -25.87 -51.32 -5.58
N SER A 121 -26.43 -52.53 -5.60
CA SER A 121 -27.59 -52.87 -6.43
C SER A 121 -28.89 -52.27 -5.90
N VAL A 122 -28.92 -51.81 -4.64
CA VAL A 122 -30.05 -51.12 -4.00
C VAL A 122 -29.84 -49.60 -4.03
N GLY A 123 -28.60 -49.12 -3.82
CA GLY A 123 -28.29 -47.69 -3.84
C GLY A 123 -29.05 -46.89 -2.78
N TYR A 124 -29.21 -47.46 -1.58
CA TYR A 124 -30.00 -46.90 -0.48
C TYR A 124 -29.43 -45.58 0.05
N THR A 125 -30.26 -44.53 0.13
CA THR A 125 -29.91 -43.29 0.84
C THR A 125 -31.10 -42.69 1.59
N PRO A 126 -30.96 -42.42 2.90
CA PRO A 126 -31.93 -41.63 3.63
C PRO A 126 -31.77 -40.12 3.37
N LEU A 127 -32.90 -39.43 3.19
CA LEU A 127 -33.00 -37.98 3.03
C LEU A 127 -33.95 -37.39 4.07
N ARG A 128 -33.67 -36.17 4.54
CA ARG A 128 -34.47 -35.51 5.59
C ARG A 128 -35.10 -34.25 5.02
N ARG A 129 -36.41 -34.27 4.74
CA ARG A 129 -37.13 -33.10 4.20
C ARG A 129 -37.89 -32.33 5.27
N VAL A 130 -37.75 -31.01 5.22
CA VAL A 130 -38.44 -30.08 6.12
C VAL A 130 -39.40 -29.22 5.32
N GLY A 131 -40.69 -29.35 5.60
CA GLY A 131 -41.77 -28.71 4.85
C GLY A 131 -42.34 -29.59 3.73
N LYS A 132 -43.37 -29.08 3.05
CA LYS A 132 -44.00 -29.78 1.93
C LYS A 132 -43.08 -29.77 0.71
N ILE A 133 -43.09 -30.86 -0.05
CA ILE A 133 -42.41 -30.96 -1.34
C ILE A 133 -42.96 -29.87 -2.26
N GLY A 134 -42.10 -28.97 -2.72
CA GLY A 134 -42.40 -27.93 -3.71
C GLY A 134 -41.83 -28.30 -5.07
N GLU A 135 -41.84 -27.34 -6.00
CA GLU A 135 -41.18 -27.49 -7.30
C GLU A 135 -39.66 -27.50 -7.10
N ILE A 136 -38.99 -28.56 -7.56
CA ILE A 136 -37.54 -28.69 -7.49
C ILE A 136 -36.93 -27.76 -8.53
N VAL A 137 -35.96 -26.93 -8.12
CA VAL A 137 -35.25 -26.03 -9.04
C VAL A 137 -34.43 -26.86 -10.03
N GLY A 138 -34.65 -26.66 -11.33
CA GLY A 138 -33.95 -27.38 -12.40
C GLY A 138 -32.44 -27.11 -12.46
N PRO A 139 -31.68 -27.91 -13.23
CA PRO A 139 -30.23 -27.78 -13.34
C PRO A 139 -29.85 -26.43 -13.94
N ARG A 140 -28.83 -25.81 -13.36
CA ARG A 140 -28.36 -24.48 -13.78
C ARG A 140 -27.45 -24.57 -15.00
N GLU A 141 -27.36 -23.45 -15.73
CA GLU A 141 -26.45 -23.31 -16.87
C GLU A 141 -25.05 -22.88 -16.40
N GLY A 142 -24.03 -23.22 -17.20
CA GLY A 142 -22.62 -22.95 -16.89
C GLY A 142 -21.84 -24.16 -16.37
N ALA A 143 -20.53 -23.98 -16.13
CA ALA A 143 -19.69 -25.00 -15.50
C ALA A 143 -20.07 -25.17 -14.02
N PHE A 144 -19.96 -26.41 -13.50
CA PHE A 144 -20.21 -26.68 -12.09
C PHE A 144 -19.23 -25.89 -11.23
N SER A 145 -19.74 -25.12 -10.27
CA SER A 145 -18.97 -24.13 -9.52
C SER A 145 -19.14 -24.29 -8.01
N VAL A 146 -18.03 -24.24 -7.30
CA VAL A 146 -17.95 -24.44 -5.85
C VAL A 146 -17.22 -23.24 -5.24
N LEU A 147 -17.82 -22.60 -4.24
CA LEU A 147 -17.16 -21.61 -3.38
C LEU A 147 -16.81 -22.30 -2.06
N PHE A 148 -15.53 -22.59 -1.87
CA PHE A 148 -14.97 -23.18 -0.66
C PHE A 148 -14.51 -22.08 0.30
N MET A 149 -14.92 -22.16 1.57
CA MET A 149 -14.48 -21.29 2.64
C MET A 149 -14.00 -22.15 3.80
N ALA A 150 -12.83 -21.83 4.34
CA ALA A 150 -12.36 -22.38 5.60
C ALA A 150 -12.30 -21.27 6.65
N ALA A 151 -12.84 -21.53 7.85
CA ALA A 151 -12.78 -20.60 8.98
C ALA A 151 -11.99 -21.22 10.14
N SER A 152 -10.98 -20.50 10.63
CA SER A 152 -10.10 -20.94 11.72
C SER A 152 -9.86 -19.79 12.71
N PRO A 153 -10.88 -19.43 13.51
CA PRO A 153 -10.81 -18.30 14.42
C PRO A 153 -9.72 -18.46 15.49
N ALA A 154 -9.19 -17.33 15.96
CA ALA A 154 -8.16 -17.32 16.99
C ALA A 154 -8.58 -18.08 18.27
N GLY A 155 -7.67 -18.90 18.80
CA GLY A 155 -7.91 -19.67 20.03
C GLY A 155 -8.66 -20.99 19.83
N VAL A 156 -8.97 -21.37 18.59
CA VAL A 156 -9.55 -22.67 18.22
C VAL A 156 -8.50 -23.53 17.50
N SER A 157 -8.56 -24.85 17.63
CA SER A 157 -7.63 -25.77 16.99
C SER A 157 -7.67 -25.67 15.47
N GLU A 158 -6.50 -25.59 14.82
CA GLU A 158 -6.38 -25.51 13.37
C GLU A 158 -6.89 -26.78 12.67
N LEU A 159 -7.55 -26.61 11.52
CA LEU A 159 -8.04 -27.68 10.64
C LEU A 159 -7.11 -27.84 9.43
N ASP A 160 -6.89 -29.05 8.93
CA ASP A 160 -6.09 -29.31 7.71
C ASP A 160 -6.92 -29.14 6.42
N PHE A 161 -7.46 -27.93 6.22
CA PHE A 161 -8.31 -27.61 5.07
C PHE A 161 -7.52 -27.50 3.76
N GLU A 162 -6.20 -27.27 3.81
CA GLU A 162 -5.37 -27.25 2.60
C GLU A 162 -5.30 -28.64 1.95
N HIS A 163 -5.31 -29.70 2.77
CA HIS A 163 -5.41 -31.07 2.27
C HIS A 163 -6.77 -31.32 1.61
N GLU A 164 -7.85 -30.82 2.22
CA GLU A 164 -9.22 -30.92 1.71
C GLU A 164 -9.37 -30.22 0.34
N GLU A 165 -8.92 -28.98 0.23
CA GLU A 165 -8.92 -28.20 -1.03
C GLU A 165 -8.09 -28.88 -2.12
N ALA A 166 -6.86 -29.30 -1.81
CA ALA A 166 -5.95 -29.89 -2.78
C ALA A 166 -6.50 -31.19 -3.39
N LEU A 167 -7.16 -32.03 -2.59
CA LEU A 167 -7.77 -33.27 -3.05
C LEU A 167 -9.06 -33.04 -3.84
N ILE A 168 -9.84 -32.01 -3.51
CA ILE A 168 -10.98 -31.57 -4.33
C ILE A 168 -10.49 -31.11 -5.71
N LEU A 169 -9.46 -30.27 -5.76
CA LEU A 169 -8.84 -29.80 -7.02
C LEU A 169 -8.29 -30.96 -7.84
N ASP A 170 -7.53 -31.87 -7.24
CA ASP A 170 -6.92 -33.03 -7.92
C ASP A 170 -7.99 -33.96 -8.53
N ALA A 171 -9.00 -34.33 -7.74
CA ALA A 171 -10.06 -35.22 -8.20
C ALA A 171 -10.93 -34.63 -9.31
N THR A 172 -10.93 -33.30 -9.46
CA THR A 172 -11.83 -32.57 -10.35
C THR A 172 -11.12 -31.80 -11.47
N GLU A 173 -9.78 -31.88 -11.54
CA GLU A 173 -8.93 -31.16 -12.50
C GLU A 173 -9.41 -31.36 -13.95
N LYS A 174 -9.78 -32.60 -14.29
CA LYS A 174 -10.20 -33.03 -15.64
C LYS A 174 -11.68 -32.80 -15.94
N LEU A 175 -12.48 -32.41 -14.94
CA LEU A 175 -13.95 -32.32 -15.05
C LEU A 175 -14.45 -30.91 -15.38
N GLY A 176 -13.57 -29.92 -15.42
CA GLY A 176 -13.97 -28.56 -15.79
C GLY A 176 -14.67 -27.79 -14.66
N ILE A 177 -14.50 -28.19 -13.39
CA ILE A 177 -15.10 -27.51 -12.23
C ILE A 177 -14.44 -26.14 -12.00
N ASP A 178 -15.25 -25.12 -11.69
CA ASP A 178 -14.81 -23.81 -11.23
C ASP A 178 -14.79 -23.77 -9.68
N LEU A 179 -13.62 -24.01 -9.07
CA LEU A 179 -13.44 -23.89 -7.61
C LEU A 179 -12.92 -22.49 -7.24
N PHE A 180 -13.68 -21.79 -6.41
CA PHE A 180 -13.34 -20.50 -5.83
C PHE A 180 -13.07 -20.67 -4.34
N VAL A 181 -12.15 -19.88 -3.81
CA VAL A 181 -11.71 -20.03 -2.42
C VAL A 181 -11.81 -18.69 -1.68
N GLU A 182 -12.71 -18.65 -0.70
CA GLU A 182 -12.86 -17.59 0.30
C GLU A 182 -11.95 -17.93 1.50
N GLU A 183 -11.19 -16.95 1.99
CA GLU A 183 -10.13 -17.20 2.99
C GLU A 183 -10.23 -16.37 4.25
N THR A 184 -11.16 -15.41 4.31
CA THR A 184 -11.35 -14.56 5.47
C THR A 184 -12.10 -15.27 6.59
N GLY A 185 -12.87 -16.31 6.27
CA GLY A 185 -13.67 -17.05 7.24
C GLY A 185 -14.87 -16.25 7.76
N THR A 186 -15.17 -15.08 7.19
CA THR A 186 -16.24 -14.19 7.63
C THR A 186 -17.52 -14.38 6.80
N ALA A 187 -18.69 -14.32 7.45
CA ALA A 187 -19.96 -14.43 6.73
C ALA A 187 -20.21 -13.26 5.76
N ALA A 188 -19.72 -12.06 6.10
CA ALA A 188 -19.87 -10.86 5.27
C ALA A 188 -19.09 -10.96 3.96
N GLU A 189 -17.81 -11.38 4.01
CA GLU A 189 -17.00 -11.55 2.80
C GLU A 189 -17.47 -12.73 1.97
N LEU A 190 -17.88 -13.83 2.61
CA LEU A 190 -18.51 -14.96 1.92
C LEU A 190 -19.70 -14.49 1.09
N SER A 191 -20.53 -13.59 1.64
CA SER A 191 -21.65 -12.99 0.92
C SER A 191 -21.20 -12.12 -0.25
N LEU A 192 -20.20 -11.26 -0.04
CA LEU A 192 -19.68 -10.38 -1.08
C LEU A 192 -19.10 -11.18 -2.26
N GLN A 193 -18.32 -12.23 -1.97
CA GLN A 193 -17.77 -13.13 -2.98
C GLN A 193 -18.87 -13.94 -3.67
N ALA A 194 -19.81 -14.50 -2.92
CA ALA A 194 -20.95 -15.22 -3.50
C ALA A 194 -21.78 -14.32 -4.43
N ALA A 195 -22.04 -13.06 -4.03
CA ALA A 195 -22.76 -12.09 -4.84
C ALA A 195 -21.99 -11.68 -6.11
N ARG A 196 -20.67 -11.50 -6.01
CA ARG A 196 -19.80 -11.23 -7.17
C ARG A 196 -19.77 -12.40 -8.16
N LEU A 197 -19.79 -13.63 -7.64
CA LEU A 197 -19.78 -14.82 -8.46
C LEU A 197 -21.15 -15.11 -9.08
N GLY A 198 -22.23 -14.84 -8.36
CA GLY A 198 -23.62 -15.13 -8.73
C GLY A 198 -24.38 -14.02 -9.45
N SER A 199 -23.73 -12.90 -9.83
CA SER A 199 -24.37 -11.80 -10.57
C SER A 199 -24.50 -12.02 -12.08
N ASP A 200 -23.92 -13.10 -12.61
CA ASP A 200 -23.94 -13.47 -14.02
C ASP A 200 -24.77 -14.74 -14.22
N ASP A 201 -25.95 -14.62 -14.82
CA ASP A 201 -26.88 -15.73 -15.06
C ASP A 201 -26.25 -16.86 -15.90
N ALA A 202 -25.20 -16.57 -16.67
CA ALA A 202 -24.47 -17.58 -17.46
C ALA A 202 -23.49 -18.43 -16.63
N HIS A 203 -23.16 -18.03 -15.39
CA HIS A 203 -22.14 -18.67 -14.55
C HIS A 203 -22.60 -18.75 -13.07
N ALA A 204 -23.75 -19.36 -12.83
CA ALA A 204 -24.34 -19.44 -11.50
C ALA A 204 -23.45 -20.21 -10.50
N LEU A 205 -23.40 -19.74 -9.24
CA LEU A 205 -22.76 -20.46 -8.13
C LEU A 205 -23.62 -21.67 -7.73
N HIS A 206 -23.07 -22.89 -7.73
CA HIS A 206 -23.86 -24.10 -7.40
C HIS A 206 -23.75 -24.48 -5.92
N VAL A 207 -22.52 -24.53 -5.41
CA VAL A 207 -22.24 -25.02 -4.06
C VAL A 207 -21.45 -23.99 -3.26
N VAL A 208 -21.85 -23.80 -2.00
CA VAL A 208 -20.98 -23.18 -0.98
C VAL A 208 -20.56 -24.30 -0.02
N HIS A 209 -19.26 -24.47 0.14
CA HIS A 209 -18.67 -25.41 1.09
C HIS A 209 -17.99 -24.62 2.21
N ILE A 210 -18.47 -24.77 3.44
CA ILE A 210 -17.87 -24.19 4.63
C ILE A 210 -17.19 -25.29 5.45
N SER A 211 -15.88 -25.21 5.60
CA SER A 211 -15.06 -26.05 6.49
C SER A 211 -14.74 -25.25 7.75
N CYS A 212 -15.31 -25.64 8.90
CA CYS A 212 -15.13 -24.90 10.15
C CYS A 212 -15.43 -25.79 11.37
N HIS A 213 -15.38 -25.20 12.58
CA HIS A 213 -15.87 -25.87 13.79
C HIS A 213 -17.36 -25.57 14.00
N GLY A 214 -18.11 -26.58 14.42
CA GLY A 214 -19.54 -26.46 14.75
C GLY A 214 -19.72 -26.58 16.26
N HIS A 215 -20.65 -25.80 16.82
CA HIS A 215 -21.00 -25.92 18.23
C HIS A 215 -22.52 -25.86 18.43
N ASN A 216 -23.06 -26.81 19.21
CA ASN A 216 -24.49 -26.95 19.45
C ASN A 216 -24.87 -26.55 20.89
N SER A 217 -24.20 -25.57 21.51
CA SER A 217 -24.48 -25.16 22.90
C SER A 217 -24.12 -23.69 23.19
N PRO A 218 -25.02 -22.86 23.73
CA PRO A 218 -26.43 -23.13 24.04
C PRO A 218 -27.35 -23.13 22.81
N GLU A 219 -26.85 -22.73 21.64
CA GLU A 219 -27.59 -22.66 20.36
C GLU A 219 -26.74 -23.27 19.22
N PRO A 220 -27.36 -23.75 18.11
CA PRO A 220 -26.62 -24.30 16.97
C PRO A 220 -25.94 -23.18 16.17
N VAL A 221 -24.63 -23.08 16.28
CA VAL A 221 -23.79 -22.04 15.67
C VAL A 221 -22.58 -22.62 14.96
N LEU A 222 -22.12 -21.91 13.93
CA LEU A 222 -20.82 -22.13 13.29
C LEU A 222 -19.79 -21.20 13.92
N ALA A 223 -18.58 -21.72 14.15
CA ALA A 223 -17.43 -20.94 14.57
C ALA A 223 -16.78 -20.32 13.33
N LEU A 224 -17.26 -19.13 12.96
CA LEU A 224 -16.70 -18.33 11.88
C LEU A 224 -15.78 -17.24 12.45
N GLU A 225 -15.27 -16.38 11.58
CA GLU A 225 -14.39 -15.27 11.92
C GLU A 225 -15.16 -13.94 11.84
N ASP A 226 -14.84 -13.02 12.76
CA ASP A 226 -15.24 -11.61 12.64
C ASP A 226 -14.24 -10.81 11.76
N GLU A 227 -14.46 -9.50 11.60
CA GLU A 227 -13.54 -8.62 10.84
C GLU A 227 -12.09 -8.67 11.37
N THR A 228 -11.88 -9.04 12.63
CA THR A 228 -10.57 -9.13 13.30
C THR A 228 -10.01 -10.55 13.38
N GLY A 229 -10.69 -11.54 12.77
CA GLY A 229 -10.32 -12.96 12.80
C GLY A 229 -10.49 -13.64 14.17
N ALA A 230 -11.24 -13.00 15.08
CA ALA A 230 -11.64 -13.61 16.34
C ALA A 230 -12.85 -14.53 16.13
N LEU A 231 -13.15 -15.37 17.14
CA LEU A 231 -14.27 -16.29 17.09
C LEU A 231 -15.61 -15.55 17.04
N GLU A 232 -16.29 -15.63 15.90
CA GLU A 232 -17.67 -15.23 15.73
C GLU A 232 -18.58 -16.46 15.73
N ARG A 233 -19.55 -16.48 16.66
CA ARG A 233 -20.56 -17.54 16.70
C ARG A 233 -21.72 -17.16 15.77
N THR A 234 -21.73 -17.71 14.57
CA THR A 234 -22.73 -17.40 13.54
C THR A 234 -23.87 -18.43 13.56
N SER A 235 -25.08 -17.97 13.85
CA SER A 235 -26.31 -18.79 13.77
C SER A 235 -26.74 -19.05 12.33
N ALA A 236 -27.57 -20.07 12.12
CA ALA A 236 -28.14 -20.39 10.81
C ALA A 236 -28.90 -19.20 10.17
N ARG A 237 -29.56 -18.37 10.99
CA ARG A 237 -30.29 -17.20 10.51
C ARG A 237 -29.34 -16.06 10.12
N GLN A 238 -28.32 -15.79 10.91
CA GLN A 238 -27.30 -14.80 10.55
C GLN A 238 -26.60 -15.18 9.24
N LEU A 239 -26.26 -16.46 9.02
CA LEU A 239 -25.66 -16.90 7.76
C LEU A 239 -26.62 -16.75 6.57
N PHE A 240 -27.90 -17.11 6.76
CA PHE A 240 -28.94 -16.94 5.72
C PHE A 240 -29.16 -15.47 5.37
N ASP A 241 -29.25 -14.60 6.37
CA ASP A 241 -29.45 -13.17 6.20
C ASP A 241 -28.21 -12.51 5.56
N ALA A 242 -26.99 -12.94 5.94
CA ALA A 242 -25.75 -12.48 5.32
C ALA A 242 -25.71 -12.80 3.82
N LEU A 243 -26.04 -14.03 3.43
CA LEU A 243 -26.10 -14.46 2.02
C LEU A 243 -27.30 -13.88 1.25
N GLY A 244 -28.31 -13.33 1.95
CA GLY A 244 -29.43 -12.61 1.36
C GLY A 244 -30.18 -13.39 0.27
N ALA A 245 -30.34 -12.77 -0.90
CA ALA A 245 -31.01 -13.40 -2.04
C ALA A 245 -30.28 -14.66 -2.55
N MET A 246 -28.96 -14.74 -2.38
CA MET A 246 -28.17 -15.89 -2.81
C MET A 246 -28.44 -17.15 -1.99
N ALA A 247 -28.81 -17.03 -0.71
CA ALA A 247 -29.11 -18.19 0.13
C ALA A 247 -30.24 -19.07 -0.45
N ARG A 248 -31.26 -18.43 -1.02
CA ARG A 248 -32.39 -19.10 -1.68
C ARG A 248 -32.02 -19.63 -3.07
N ASN A 249 -31.07 -18.95 -3.71
CA ASN A 249 -30.54 -19.30 -5.01
C ASN A 249 -29.31 -20.20 -4.89
N LEU A 250 -29.06 -20.92 -3.79
CA LEU A 250 -27.95 -21.88 -3.71
C LEU A 250 -28.45 -23.30 -3.92
N ALA A 251 -27.73 -24.12 -4.70
CA ALA A 251 -28.17 -25.49 -4.97
C ALA A 251 -27.85 -26.43 -3.79
N LEU A 252 -26.67 -26.25 -3.17
CA LEU A 252 -26.23 -26.99 -1.99
C LEU A 252 -25.36 -26.12 -1.08
N LEU A 253 -25.67 -26.11 0.22
CA LEU A 253 -24.75 -25.68 1.28
C LEU A 253 -24.13 -26.92 1.93
N PHE A 254 -22.83 -27.13 1.75
CA PHE A 254 -22.11 -28.20 2.43
C PHE A 254 -21.34 -27.62 3.62
N VAL A 255 -21.74 -28.01 4.83
CA VAL A 255 -21.10 -27.59 6.08
C VAL A 255 -20.26 -28.75 6.63
N SER A 256 -18.96 -28.70 6.35
CA SER A 256 -17.98 -29.65 6.89
C SER A 256 -17.51 -29.19 8.27
N ALA A 257 -18.37 -29.41 9.26
CA ALA A 257 -18.09 -29.13 10.66
C ALA A 257 -18.63 -30.24 11.56
N CYS A 258 -17.88 -30.58 12.61
CA CYS A 258 -18.19 -31.70 13.50
C CYS A 258 -19.57 -31.56 14.15
N SER A 259 -20.35 -32.65 14.15
CA SER A 259 -21.66 -32.75 14.83
C SER A 259 -22.72 -31.74 14.37
N THR A 260 -22.57 -31.15 13.18
CA THR A 260 -23.53 -30.17 12.62
C THR A 260 -24.88 -30.78 12.20
N ALA A 261 -24.94 -32.10 12.00
CA ALA A 261 -26.16 -32.83 11.66
C ALA A 261 -26.69 -33.73 12.79
N ALA A 262 -26.18 -33.56 14.02
CA ALA A 262 -26.69 -34.21 15.23
C ALA A 262 -27.73 -33.32 15.92
N GLY A 263 -28.95 -33.82 16.15
CA GLY A 263 -29.96 -33.14 16.97
C GLY A 263 -29.78 -33.45 18.46
N GLY A 264 -30.36 -32.61 19.34
CA GLY A 264 -30.43 -32.89 20.78
C GLY A 264 -29.16 -32.59 21.58
N GLY A 265 -28.62 -31.37 21.45
CA GLY A 265 -27.44 -30.87 22.17
C GLY A 265 -27.56 -30.81 23.71
N PHE A 266 -27.18 -29.69 24.34
CA PHE A 266 -27.18 -29.55 25.81
C PHE A 266 -28.59 -29.71 26.42
N THR A 267 -29.63 -29.38 25.65
CA THR A 267 -31.04 -29.61 25.98
C THR A 267 -31.68 -30.56 24.96
N ARG A 268 -32.65 -31.36 25.42
CA ARG A 268 -33.31 -32.39 24.59
C ARG A 268 -34.08 -31.83 23.38
N ASP A 269 -34.33 -30.52 23.32
CA ASP A 269 -35.22 -29.88 22.33
C ASP A 269 -34.49 -29.02 21.27
N GLN A 270 -33.16 -29.05 21.21
CA GLN A 270 -32.38 -28.21 20.28
C GLN A 270 -32.17 -28.81 18.88
N ASP A 271 -32.39 -28.01 17.83
CA ASP A 271 -32.13 -28.36 16.42
C ASP A 271 -30.63 -28.57 16.14
N SER A 272 -30.32 -29.43 15.17
CA SER A 272 -28.98 -29.48 14.56
C SER A 272 -28.73 -28.24 13.70
N VAL A 273 -27.46 -27.87 13.48
CA VAL A 273 -27.11 -26.75 12.57
C VAL A 273 -27.67 -26.97 11.17
N ALA A 274 -27.57 -28.20 10.65
CA ALA A 274 -28.11 -28.55 9.34
C ALA A 274 -29.64 -28.39 9.26
N LEU A 275 -30.38 -28.81 10.30
CA LEU A 275 -31.82 -28.62 10.40
C LEU A 275 -32.19 -27.13 10.49
N ALA A 276 -31.47 -26.37 11.31
CA ALA A 276 -31.68 -24.93 11.46
C ALA A 276 -31.46 -24.17 10.14
N LEU A 277 -30.43 -24.54 9.37
CA LEU A 277 -30.14 -23.98 8.04
C LEU A 277 -31.25 -24.34 7.03
N ALA A 278 -31.68 -25.60 6.97
CA ALA A 278 -32.78 -26.00 6.09
C ALA A 278 -34.09 -25.25 6.44
N ARG A 279 -34.37 -25.02 7.73
CA ARG A 279 -35.51 -24.22 8.20
C ARG A 279 -35.39 -22.73 7.87
N ALA A 280 -34.17 -22.19 7.87
CA ALA A 280 -33.90 -20.79 7.48
C ALA A 280 -34.23 -20.54 6.00
N GLY A 281 -34.10 -21.56 5.15
CA GLY A 281 -34.58 -21.55 3.76
C GLY A 281 -33.56 -21.99 2.73
N PHE A 282 -32.43 -22.58 3.13
CA PHE A 282 -31.50 -23.19 2.18
C PHE A 282 -32.16 -24.39 1.46
N PRO A 283 -32.04 -24.52 0.13
CA PRO A 283 -32.65 -25.62 -0.61
C PRO A 283 -32.13 -26.99 -0.19
N ALA A 284 -30.81 -27.15 -0.05
CA ALA A 284 -30.20 -28.38 0.45
C ALA A 284 -29.03 -28.06 1.37
N VAL A 285 -28.92 -28.81 2.47
CA VAL A 285 -27.84 -28.69 3.47
C VAL A 285 -27.26 -30.07 3.76
N LEU A 286 -25.96 -30.22 3.55
CA LEU A 286 -25.21 -31.43 3.90
C LEU A 286 -24.32 -31.15 5.11
N GLY A 287 -24.30 -32.05 6.09
CA GLY A 287 -23.42 -31.94 7.26
C GLY A 287 -23.10 -33.29 7.90
N TRP A 288 -22.33 -33.27 8.99
CA TRP A 288 -21.82 -34.48 9.66
C TRP A 288 -22.53 -34.73 11.00
N ALA A 289 -22.97 -35.96 11.23
CA ALA A 289 -23.67 -36.37 12.45
C ALA A 289 -22.76 -36.49 13.68
N ALA A 290 -21.45 -36.53 13.49
CA ALA A 290 -20.45 -36.59 14.56
C ALA A 290 -19.09 -36.09 14.02
N PRO A 291 -18.02 -36.03 14.84
CA PRO A 291 -16.68 -35.79 14.32
C PRO A 291 -16.28 -36.85 13.29
N VAL A 292 -15.82 -36.39 12.13
CA VAL A 292 -15.40 -37.20 10.98
C VAL A 292 -13.89 -37.08 10.80
N GLY A 293 -13.20 -38.16 10.44
CA GLY A 293 -11.77 -38.08 10.13
C GLY A 293 -11.50 -37.37 8.80
N ASP A 294 -10.41 -36.61 8.72
CA ASP A 294 -10.02 -35.80 7.54
C ASP A 294 -10.08 -36.60 6.25
N TYR A 295 -9.53 -37.82 6.26
CA TYR A 295 -9.58 -38.72 5.10
C TYR A 295 -11.02 -38.99 4.61
N ALA A 296 -11.95 -39.26 5.54
CA ALA A 296 -13.33 -39.59 5.20
C ALA A 296 -14.08 -38.34 4.71
N ALA A 297 -13.89 -37.19 5.36
CA ALA A 297 -14.49 -35.92 4.95
C ALA A 297 -14.03 -35.52 3.54
N THR A 298 -12.72 -35.54 3.30
CA THR A 298 -12.16 -35.13 2.02
C THR A 298 -12.50 -36.11 0.90
N THR A 299 -12.43 -37.43 1.14
CA THR A 299 -12.79 -38.44 0.13
C THR A 299 -14.27 -38.34 -0.25
N PHE A 300 -15.13 -38.09 0.73
CA PHE A 300 -16.55 -37.87 0.49
C PHE A 300 -16.79 -36.63 -0.36
N ALA A 301 -16.21 -35.48 0.02
CA ALA A 301 -16.36 -34.21 -0.69
C ALA A 301 -15.87 -34.30 -2.14
N SER A 302 -14.68 -34.87 -2.33
CA SER A 302 -14.07 -35.14 -3.63
C SER A 302 -15.01 -35.95 -4.53
N LYS A 303 -15.53 -37.09 -4.03
CA LYS A 303 -16.42 -37.94 -4.81
C LYS A 303 -17.78 -37.29 -5.08
N LEU A 304 -18.31 -36.55 -4.11
CA LEU A 304 -19.57 -35.82 -4.26
C LEU A 304 -19.48 -34.83 -5.43
N TYR A 305 -18.44 -33.98 -5.45
CA TYR A 305 -18.26 -32.98 -6.50
C TYR A 305 -17.97 -33.59 -7.87
N GLU A 306 -17.20 -34.68 -7.92
CA GLU A 306 -16.99 -35.45 -9.15
C GLU A 306 -18.34 -35.84 -9.79
N ARG A 307 -19.26 -36.42 -8.99
CA ARG A 307 -20.56 -36.89 -9.49
C ARG A 307 -21.52 -35.75 -9.82
N LEU A 308 -21.55 -34.69 -9.00
CA LEU A 308 -22.36 -33.51 -9.28
C LEU A 308 -21.91 -32.80 -10.56
N ALA A 309 -20.60 -32.72 -10.83
CA ALA A 309 -20.08 -32.14 -12.07
C ALA A 309 -20.39 -32.98 -13.32
N LEU A 310 -20.54 -34.30 -13.15
CA LEU A 310 -21.03 -35.20 -14.20
C LEU A 310 -22.55 -35.07 -14.44
N GLY A 311 -23.25 -34.28 -13.62
CA GLY A 311 -24.68 -34.04 -13.73
C GLY A 311 -25.54 -35.10 -13.03
N ASP A 312 -24.99 -35.89 -12.11
CA ASP A 312 -25.80 -36.77 -11.28
C ASP A 312 -26.72 -35.95 -10.36
N PRO A 313 -27.94 -36.41 -10.06
CA PRO A 313 -28.77 -35.84 -9.01
C PRO A 313 -28.08 -35.88 -7.65
N LEU A 314 -28.33 -34.89 -6.80
CA LEU A 314 -27.68 -34.72 -5.50
C LEU A 314 -27.80 -35.97 -4.61
N GLU A 315 -28.95 -36.62 -4.64
CA GLU A 315 -29.24 -37.83 -3.87
C GLU A 315 -28.34 -39.00 -4.29
N GLU A 316 -28.15 -39.18 -5.60
CA GLU A 316 -27.27 -40.21 -6.15
C GLU A 316 -25.79 -39.88 -5.90
N ALA A 317 -25.41 -38.61 -6.03
CA ALA A 317 -24.05 -38.17 -5.75
C ALA A 317 -23.65 -38.50 -4.29
N VAL A 318 -24.57 -38.31 -3.33
CA VAL A 318 -24.37 -38.71 -1.92
C VAL A 318 -24.23 -40.23 -1.77
N VAL A 319 -25.04 -41.04 -2.47
CA VAL A 319 -24.91 -42.52 -2.47
C VAL A 319 -23.50 -42.91 -2.91
N ARG A 320 -23.04 -42.38 -4.04
CA ARG A 320 -21.72 -42.70 -4.62
C ARG A 320 -20.58 -42.27 -3.69
N ALA A 321 -20.70 -41.11 -3.04
CA ALA A 321 -19.72 -40.64 -2.07
C ALA A 321 -19.62 -41.55 -0.84
N ARG A 322 -20.75 -42.02 -0.28
CA ARG A 322 -20.76 -42.99 0.82
C ARG A 322 -20.14 -44.34 0.42
N LEU A 323 -20.43 -44.83 -0.78
CA LEU A 323 -19.92 -46.11 -1.27
C LEU A 323 -18.39 -46.16 -1.33
N VAL A 324 -17.73 -45.06 -1.68
CA VAL A 324 -16.25 -45.00 -1.70
C VAL A 324 -15.66 -45.17 -0.29
N LEU A 325 -16.33 -44.64 0.74
CA LEU A 325 -15.92 -44.83 2.14
C LEU A 325 -16.18 -46.28 2.62
N LEU A 326 -17.28 -46.88 2.19
CA LEU A 326 -17.67 -48.26 2.52
C LEU A 326 -16.79 -49.33 1.84
N ALA A 327 -16.26 -49.06 0.65
CA ALA A 327 -15.46 -50.02 -0.13
C ALA A 327 -14.10 -50.34 0.53
N ARG A 328 -13.65 -49.52 1.49
CA ARG A 328 -12.40 -49.77 2.22
C ARG A 328 -12.64 -50.75 3.38
N ARG A 329 -11.77 -51.76 3.49
CA ARG A 329 -11.73 -52.70 4.62
C ARG A 329 -11.07 -52.09 5.87
N ILE A 330 -11.55 -50.93 6.30
CA ILE A 330 -11.14 -50.28 7.56
C ILE A 330 -12.18 -50.62 8.63
N PRO A 331 -11.77 -50.98 9.87
CA PRO A 331 -12.70 -51.11 10.98
C PRO A 331 -13.33 -49.74 11.29
N ASN A 332 -14.66 -49.63 11.18
CA ASN A 332 -15.46 -48.42 11.43
C ASN A 332 -15.17 -47.22 10.48
N PRO A 333 -15.57 -47.29 9.19
CA PRO A 333 -15.52 -46.12 8.33
C PRO A 333 -16.64 -45.13 8.66
N ASP A 334 -16.37 -43.83 8.60
CA ASP A 334 -17.29 -42.72 8.95
C ASP A 334 -18.44 -42.50 7.92
N TRP A 335 -18.74 -43.48 7.07
CA TRP A 335 -19.68 -43.36 5.93
C TRP A 335 -21.11 -43.01 6.35
N HIS A 336 -21.52 -43.42 7.56
CA HIS A 336 -22.85 -43.19 8.12
C HIS A 336 -23.03 -41.78 8.70
N LEU A 337 -21.96 -40.97 8.78
CA LEU A 337 -22.00 -39.65 9.40
C LEU A 337 -22.58 -38.57 8.48
N ALA A 338 -22.40 -38.67 7.16
CA ALA A 338 -22.92 -37.67 6.22
C ALA A 338 -24.46 -37.69 6.23
N ARG A 339 -25.13 -36.58 6.51
CA ARG A 339 -26.61 -36.46 6.53
C ARG A 339 -27.07 -35.30 5.66
N LEU A 340 -27.98 -35.58 4.72
CA LEU A 340 -28.55 -34.61 3.79
C LEU A 340 -29.94 -34.14 4.24
N PHE A 341 -30.09 -32.84 4.41
CA PHE A 341 -31.35 -32.15 4.71
C PHE A 341 -31.82 -31.35 3.49
N LEU A 342 -33.11 -31.43 3.17
CA LEU A 342 -33.74 -30.77 2.04
C LEU A 342 -34.85 -29.82 2.52
N GLY A 343 -34.84 -28.60 2.00
CA GLY A 343 -35.98 -27.69 2.04
C GLY A 343 -37.04 -28.04 0.98
N PRO A 344 -38.13 -27.25 0.87
CA PRO A 344 -39.21 -27.51 -0.08
C PRO A 344 -38.77 -27.63 -1.55
N ALA A 345 -37.78 -26.83 -1.97
CA ALA A 345 -37.30 -26.75 -3.36
C ALA A 345 -35.96 -27.50 -3.58
N GLY A 346 -35.51 -28.28 -2.59
CA GLY A 346 -34.21 -28.96 -2.61
C GLY A 346 -34.26 -30.37 -3.17
N GLY A 347 -33.16 -30.75 -3.83
CA GLY A 347 -32.93 -32.07 -4.41
C GLY A 347 -32.73 -32.02 -5.93
N GLY A 348 -32.58 -33.18 -6.56
CA GLY A 348 -32.48 -33.32 -8.01
C GLY A 348 -31.13 -32.92 -8.61
N GLN A 349 -31.14 -32.69 -9.92
CA GLN A 349 -29.94 -32.37 -10.70
C GLN A 349 -29.54 -30.91 -10.51
N LEU A 350 -28.31 -30.67 -10.02
CA LEU A 350 -27.85 -29.32 -9.70
C LEU A 350 -27.26 -28.58 -10.92
N ALA A 351 -26.56 -29.32 -11.79
CA ALA A 351 -25.86 -28.78 -12.96
C ALA A 351 -26.02 -29.69 -14.18
N ARG A 352 -25.93 -29.12 -15.38
CA ARG A 352 -25.85 -29.91 -16.62
C ARG A 352 -24.42 -30.44 -16.83
N PRO A 353 -24.24 -31.62 -17.44
CA PRO A 353 -22.91 -32.13 -17.75
C PRO A 353 -22.21 -31.22 -18.77
N ARG A 354 -21.00 -30.74 -18.42
CA ARG A 354 -20.07 -29.94 -19.27
C ARG A 354 -20.57 -28.53 -19.65
N GLY A 355 -20.13 -27.52 -18.89
CA GLY A 355 -20.16 -26.11 -19.28
C GLY A 355 -18.76 -25.57 -19.63
N ALA A 356 -18.71 -24.44 -20.36
CA ALA A 356 -17.44 -23.73 -20.58
C ALA A 356 -16.96 -23.13 -19.24
N ARG A 357 -15.70 -23.36 -18.88
CA ARG A 357 -15.08 -22.77 -17.68
C ARG A 357 -15.15 -21.25 -17.73
N ARG A 358 -15.39 -20.61 -16.59
CA ARG A 358 -15.21 -19.17 -16.46
C ARG A 358 -13.75 -18.84 -16.77
N LYS A 359 -13.46 -17.83 -17.60
CA LYS A 359 -12.11 -17.24 -17.65
C LYS A 359 -11.81 -16.78 -16.22
N GLN A 360 -10.79 -17.37 -15.59
CA GLN A 360 -10.36 -16.95 -14.26
C GLN A 360 -10.27 -15.42 -14.23
N LEU A 361 -10.97 -14.80 -13.27
CA LEU A 361 -10.71 -13.40 -12.94
C LEU A 361 -9.19 -13.29 -12.72
N PRO A 362 -8.50 -12.34 -13.36
CA PRO A 362 -7.05 -12.25 -13.27
C PRO A 362 -6.68 -12.00 -11.81
N ILE A 363 -6.21 -13.03 -11.11
CA ILE A 363 -5.54 -12.87 -9.83
C ILE A 363 -4.13 -12.45 -10.19
N HIS A 364 -3.76 -11.24 -9.75
CA HIS A 364 -2.52 -10.58 -10.14
C HIS A 364 -1.33 -11.54 -9.96
N SER A 365 -0.63 -11.83 -11.06
CA SER A 365 0.64 -12.57 -11.08
C SER A 365 1.85 -11.66 -10.77
N GLY A 366 1.61 -10.47 -10.21
CA GLY A 366 2.64 -9.49 -9.92
C GLY A 366 2.32 -8.71 -8.66
N PHE A 367 3.28 -8.69 -7.74
CA PHE A 367 3.31 -7.79 -6.59
C PHE A 367 3.81 -6.44 -7.11
N LEU A 368 2.89 -5.50 -7.29
CA LEU A 368 3.19 -4.20 -7.88
C LEU A 368 3.87 -3.31 -6.85
N ALA A 369 5.20 -3.27 -6.89
CA ALA A 369 5.99 -2.19 -6.31
C ALA A 369 6.06 -1.02 -7.29
N GLY A 370 4.93 -0.32 -7.46
CA GLY A 370 4.79 0.61 -8.58
C GLY A 370 4.92 -0.11 -9.93
N ASP A 371 6.05 0.09 -10.60
CA ASP A 371 6.39 -0.40 -11.95
C ASP A 371 7.16 -1.73 -11.99
N ARG A 372 7.70 -2.20 -10.85
CA ARG A 372 8.29 -3.53 -10.76
C ARG A 372 7.19 -4.55 -10.45
N ARG A 373 6.95 -5.47 -11.39
CA ARG A 373 6.42 -6.79 -11.02
C ARG A 373 7.52 -7.51 -10.27
N LEU A 374 7.53 -7.39 -8.95
CA LEU A 374 8.37 -8.25 -8.14
C LEU A 374 7.95 -9.70 -8.46
N PRO A 375 8.90 -10.57 -8.85
CA PRO A 375 8.58 -11.94 -9.20
C PRO A 375 8.04 -12.63 -7.95
N VAL A 376 6.74 -12.87 -7.95
CA VAL A 376 6.04 -13.55 -6.86
C VAL A 376 5.44 -14.84 -7.38
N ALA A 377 5.40 -15.85 -6.51
CA ALA A 377 4.85 -17.13 -6.88
C ALA A 377 3.38 -16.98 -7.34
N GLY A 378 3.09 -17.42 -8.58
CA GLY A 378 1.73 -17.49 -9.11
C GLY A 378 0.82 -18.40 -8.26
N PRO A 379 -0.51 -18.31 -8.40
CA PRO A 379 -1.45 -19.06 -7.57
C PRO A 379 -1.24 -20.57 -7.63
N GLU A 380 -0.98 -21.09 -8.84
CA GLU A 380 -0.59 -22.47 -9.13
C GLU A 380 0.64 -22.94 -8.33
N VAL A 381 1.53 -22.02 -7.96
CA VAL A 381 2.86 -22.30 -7.41
C VAL A 381 2.96 -21.99 -5.91
N PHE A 382 2.02 -21.22 -5.37
CA PHE A 382 1.94 -20.82 -3.97
C PHE A 382 1.34 -21.94 -3.11
N VAL A 383 2.12 -22.47 -2.16
CA VAL A 383 1.79 -23.70 -1.39
C VAL A 383 2.14 -23.50 0.09
N GLY A 384 1.27 -23.95 1.00
CA GLY A 384 1.61 -24.12 2.43
C GLY A 384 1.81 -22.82 3.22
N ARG A 385 1.24 -21.71 2.74
CA ARG A 385 1.44 -20.37 3.31
C ARG A 385 0.15 -19.68 3.74
N ARG A 386 -0.99 -20.39 3.71
CA ARG A 386 -2.29 -19.77 3.96
C ARG A 386 -2.52 -19.40 5.41
N THR A 387 -2.10 -20.22 6.37
CA THR A 387 -2.21 -19.87 7.81
C THR A 387 -1.45 -18.58 8.12
N LEU A 388 -0.27 -18.40 7.53
CA LEU A 388 0.52 -17.17 7.68
C LEU A 388 -0.14 -15.98 6.98
N LEU A 389 -0.74 -16.19 5.81
CA LEU A 389 -1.55 -15.18 5.10
C LEU A 389 -2.73 -14.71 5.96
N GLN A 390 -3.50 -15.64 6.51
CA GLN A 390 -4.62 -15.37 7.41
C GLN A 390 -4.16 -14.62 8.66
N ARG A 391 -3.05 -15.05 9.29
CA ARG A 391 -2.47 -14.36 10.45
C ARG A 391 -2.04 -12.93 10.12
N CYS A 392 -1.42 -12.69 8.97
CA CYS A 392 -1.06 -11.34 8.52
C CYS A 392 -2.30 -10.47 8.30
N VAL A 393 -3.30 -10.95 7.56
CA VAL A 393 -4.55 -10.21 7.31
C VAL A 393 -5.28 -9.90 8.62
N ARG A 394 -5.32 -10.87 9.55
CA ARG A 394 -5.88 -10.71 10.89
C ARG A 394 -5.24 -9.56 11.66
N GLN A 395 -3.92 -9.55 11.71
CA GLN A 395 -3.16 -8.50 12.41
C GLN A 395 -3.31 -7.12 11.73
N LEU A 396 -3.43 -7.07 10.40
CA LEU A 396 -3.70 -5.82 9.69
C LEU A 396 -5.11 -5.29 9.95
N ARG A 397 -6.10 -6.16 10.12
CA ARG A 397 -7.48 -5.73 10.42
C ARG A 397 -7.69 -5.34 11.89
N SER A 398 -6.81 -5.77 12.80
CA SER A 398 -6.83 -5.34 14.20
C SER A 398 -6.51 -3.83 14.34
N PRO A 399 -7.13 -3.13 15.32
CA PRO A 399 -6.73 -1.77 15.71
C PRO A 399 -5.51 -1.72 16.64
N ASP A 400 -5.01 -2.84 17.15
CA ASP A 400 -3.98 -2.88 18.21
C ASP A 400 -2.58 -2.46 17.72
N HIS A 401 -2.33 -2.59 16.42
CA HIS A 401 -1.04 -2.36 15.80
C HIS A 401 -1.16 -1.41 14.60
N ALA A 402 -0.10 -0.63 14.34
CA ALA A 402 0.02 0.21 13.15
C ALA A 402 0.11 -0.63 11.86
N GLY A 403 0.56 -1.89 11.98
CA GLY A 403 0.68 -2.83 10.88
C GLY A 403 1.44 -4.11 11.25
N VAL A 404 1.96 -4.81 10.25
CA VAL A 404 2.62 -6.12 10.38
C VAL A 404 4.07 -6.07 9.90
N LEU A 405 4.97 -6.70 10.66
CA LEU A 405 6.32 -7.06 10.24
C LEU A 405 6.37 -8.55 9.89
N LEU A 406 6.46 -8.86 8.60
CA LEU A 406 6.70 -10.19 8.06
C LEU A 406 8.21 -10.43 7.94
N HIS A 407 8.77 -11.32 8.75
CA HIS A 407 10.22 -11.57 8.74
C HIS A 407 10.60 -13.05 8.58
N GLY A 408 11.82 -13.32 8.12
CA GLY A 408 12.34 -14.67 7.91
C GLY A 408 13.51 -14.68 6.92
N PRO A 409 14.22 -15.81 6.76
CA PRO A 409 15.47 -15.88 5.98
C PRO A 409 15.29 -15.49 4.50
N GLY A 410 16.42 -15.26 3.83
CA GLY A 410 16.46 -14.89 2.41
C GLY A 410 15.69 -15.90 1.53
N ASN A 411 14.98 -15.38 0.52
CA ASN A 411 14.30 -16.18 -0.51
C ASN A 411 13.24 -17.19 -0.02
N ILE A 412 12.78 -17.08 1.23
CA ILE A 412 11.75 -17.98 1.81
C ILE A 412 10.31 -17.70 1.32
N GLY A 413 10.13 -16.65 0.51
CA GLY A 413 8.83 -16.27 -0.08
C GLY A 413 8.12 -15.10 0.62
N LYS A 414 8.82 -14.22 1.33
CA LYS A 414 8.24 -13.05 2.03
C LYS A 414 7.44 -12.14 1.11
N SER A 415 8.05 -11.66 0.02
CA SER A 415 7.37 -10.80 -0.96
C SER A 415 6.22 -11.52 -1.66
N SER A 416 6.31 -12.84 -1.87
CA SER A 416 5.21 -13.65 -2.41
C SER A 416 4.03 -13.73 -1.44
N LEU A 417 4.28 -13.90 -0.14
CA LEU A 417 3.23 -13.88 0.88
C LEU A 417 2.65 -12.47 1.04
N ALA A 418 3.48 -11.42 1.04
CA ALA A 418 3.05 -10.03 1.10
C ALA A 418 2.14 -9.66 -0.10
N ALA A 419 2.42 -10.19 -1.29
CA ALA A 419 1.56 -10.04 -2.45
C ALA A 419 0.18 -10.63 -2.25
N ARG A 420 0.12 -11.83 -1.68
CA ARG A 420 -1.15 -12.45 -1.33
C ARG A 420 -1.88 -11.67 -0.24
N VAL A 421 -1.17 -11.08 0.72
CA VAL A 421 -1.78 -10.19 1.72
C VAL A 421 -2.41 -8.96 1.04
N VAL A 422 -1.71 -8.34 0.09
CA VAL A 422 -2.20 -7.21 -0.71
C VAL A 422 -3.44 -7.59 -1.51
N ASP A 423 -3.42 -8.72 -2.23
CA ASP A 423 -4.58 -9.24 -2.98
C ASP A 423 -5.83 -9.36 -2.08
N ARG A 424 -5.63 -9.69 -0.79
CA ARG A 424 -6.68 -9.90 0.21
C ARG A 424 -7.12 -8.62 0.92
N MET A 425 -6.31 -7.57 0.89
CA MET A 425 -6.65 -6.25 1.41
C MET A 425 -7.36 -5.43 0.32
N CYS A 426 -8.31 -6.05 -0.39
CA CYS A 426 -8.96 -5.51 -1.58
C CYS A 426 -9.87 -4.30 -1.32
N HIS A 427 -9.99 -3.82 -0.09
CA HIS A 427 -10.65 -2.56 0.24
C HIS A 427 -9.67 -1.39 0.39
N HIS A 428 -8.36 -1.68 0.36
CA HIS A 428 -7.30 -0.70 0.49
C HIS A 428 -6.69 -0.37 -0.86
N ASP A 429 -6.26 0.87 -1.03
CA ASP A 429 -5.33 1.23 -2.09
C ASP A 429 -3.92 0.90 -1.63
N THR A 430 -3.19 0.16 -2.46
CA THR A 430 -1.86 -0.33 -2.07
C THR A 430 -0.79 0.63 -2.57
N VAL A 431 0.09 1.04 -1.67
CA VAL A 431 1.30 1.81 -1.98
C VAL A 431 2.48 0.96 -1.56
N VAL A 432 3.41 0.69 -2.47
CA VAL A 432 4.54 -0.19 -2.20
C VAL A 432 5.84 0.56 -2.41
N VAL A 433 6.66 0.60 -1.37
CA VAL A 433 7.96 1.28 -1.34
C VAL A 433 9.05 0.21 -1.27
N HIS A 434 10.02 0.30 -2.18
CA HIS A 434 11.16 -0.60 -2.26
C HIS A 434 12.41 0.19 -2.68
N GLY A 435 13.58 -0.21 -2.16
CA GLY A 435 14.86 0.45 -2.46
C GLY A 435 15.13 1.70 -1.60
N ARG A 436 14.70 2.89 -2.05
CA ARG A 436 15.02 4.15 -1.34
C ARG A 436 13.97 4.49 -0.27
N PHE A 437 14.44 4.80 0.92
CA PHE A 437 13.57 5.12 2.05
C PHE A 437 13.92 6.49 2.62
N ASP A 438 13.31 7.53 2.05
CA ASP A 438 13.24 8.86 2.64
C ASP A 438 11.85 9.47 2.42
N GLY A 439 11.58 10.57 3.12
CA GLY A 439 10.26 11.21 3.10
C GLY A 439 9.81 11.62 1.70
N ARG A 440 10.75 12.09 0.86
CA ARG A 440 10.45 12.52 -0.50
C ARG A 440 10.05 11.35 -1.39
N ASN A 441 10.83 10.27 -1.42
CA ASN A 441 10.48 9.08 -2.19
C ASN A 441 9.15 8.47 -1.71
N LEU A 442 8.89 8.52 -0.40
CA LEU A 442 7.61 8.04 0.14
C LEU A 442 6.42 8.85 -0.41
N ILE A 443 6.48 10.19 -0.33
CA ILE A 443 5.40 11.05 -0.84
C ILE A 443 5.22 10.93 -2.35
N GLU A 444 6.32 10.86 -3.12
CA GLU A 444 6.27 10.63 -4.57
C GLU A 444 5.63 9.27 -4.89
N THR A 445 5.99 8.20 -4.17
CA THR A 445 5.43 6.87 -4.39
C THR A 445 3.94 6.79 -4.01
N ILE A 446 3.52 7.51 -2.96
CA ILE A 446 2.11 7.66 -2.60
C ILE A 446 1.35 8.37 -3.72
N HIS A 447 1.90 9.45 -4.27
CA HIS A 447 1.30 10.20 -5.37
C HIS A 447 1.18 9.36 -6.65
N ASP A 448 2.25 8.65 -7.04
CA ASP A 448 2.24 7.75 -8.19
C ASP A 448 1.17 6.67 -8.06
N SER A 449 0.98 6.13 -6.85
CA SER A 449 0.06 5.01 -6.58
C SER A 449 -1.40 5.45 -6.44
N LEU A 450 -1.66 6.61 -5.81
CA LEU A 450 -3.02 7.10 -5.53
C LEU A 450 -3.51 8.13 -6.58
N GLY A 451 -2.60 8.64 -7.42
CA GLY A 451 -2.89 9.49 -8.56
C GLY A 451 -3.55 10.82 -8.20
N THR A 452 -4.54 11.22 -9.01
CA THR A 452 -5.19 12.54 -8.91
C THR A 452 -5.88 12.80 -7.57
N ARG A 453 -6.20 11.75 -6.81
CA ARG A 453 -6.83 11.86 -5.48
C ARG A 453 -5.96 12.59 -4.48
N VAL A 454 -4.65 12.40 -4.57
CA VAL A 454 -3.68 13.02 -3.65
C VAL A 454 -2.88 14.13 -4.32
N GLU A 455 -3.26 14.56 -5.53
CA GLU A 455 -2.54 15.60 -6.29
C GLU A 455 -2.43 16.92 -5.51
N SER A 456 -3.51 17.34 -4.85
CA SER A 456 -3.49 18.57 -4.04
C SER A 456 -2.56 18.43 -2.84
N TRP A 457 -2.61 17.29 -2.16
CA TRP A 457 -1.76 16.98 -1.02
C TRP A 457 -0.29 16.89 -1.45
N TYR A 458 -0.01 16.21 -2.56
CA TYR A 458 1.33 16.08 -3.11
C TYR A 458 1.93 17.45 -3.45
N ARG A 459 1.19 18.35 -4.11
CA ARG A 459 1.68 19.71 -4.41
C ARG A 459 1.96 20.54 -3.15
N GLU A 460 1.19 20.34 -2.10
CA GLU A 460 1.35 21.04 -0.82
C GLU A 460 2.58 20.55 -0.05
N TRP A 461 2.74 19.22 0.04
CA TRP A 461 3.74 18.60 0.91
C TRP A 461 5.06 18.24 0.23
N SER A 462 5.09 18.04 -1.10
CA SER A 462 6.31 17.63 -1.85
C SER A 462 7.51 18.56 -1.66
N LEU A 463 7.28 19.85 -1.35
CA LEU A 463 8.33 20.84 -1.13
C LEU A 463 8.74 21.00 0.34
N ARG A 464 7.97 20.46 1.30
CA ARG A 464 8.17 20.61 2.76
C ARG A 464 8.45 19.28 3.47
N VAL A 465 8.44 18.18 2.72
CA VAL A 465 8.44 16.82 3.27
C VAL A 465 9.66 16.45 4.11
N GLU A 466 10.83 17.03 3.83
CA GLU A 466 12.07 16.69 4.54
C GLU A 466 12.00 17.07 6.03
N ASP A 467 11.31 18.19 6.35
CA ASP A 467 11.16 18.67 7.73
C ASP A 467 9.83 18.26 8.37
N GLU A 468 8.82 17.90 7.58
CA GLU A 468 7.42 17.76 8.05
C GLU A 468 6.73 16.45 7.62
N LEU A 469 7.49 15.38 7.44
CA LEU A 469 6.92 14.10 6.97
C LEU A 469 5.79 13.56 7.85
N ASP A 470 5.91 13.64 9.17
CA ASP A 470 4.86 13.17 10.09
C ASP A 470 3.55 13.95 9.90
N ALA A 471 3.63 15.28 9.76
CA ALA A 471 2.47 16.13 9.50
C ALA A 471 1.86 15.83 8.12
N ALA A 472 2.69 15.64 7.10
CA ALA A 472 2.24 15.27 5.76
C ALA A 472 1.48 13.94 5.74
N LEU A 473 1.99 12.92 6.46
CA LEU A 473 1.34 11.61 6.55
C LEU A 473 0.04 11.67 7.36
N ARG A 474 -0.02 12.45 8.44
CA ARG A 474 -1.25 12.64 9.20
C ARG A 474 -2.33 13.35 8.39
N ASP A 475 -1.96 14.42 7.68
CA ASP A 475 -2.86 15.14 6.77
C ASP A 475 -3.39 14.22 5.65
N LEU A 476 -2.54 13.35 5.12
CA LEU A 476 -2.97 12.32 4.17
C LEU A 476 -3.95 11.33 4.81
N LEU A 477 -3.57 10.72 5.93
CA LEU A 477 -4.29 9.59 6.51
C LEU A 477 -5.63 9.99 7.13
N ASP A 478 -5.68 11.14 7.81
CA ASP A 478 -6.88 11.60 8.54
C ASP A 478 -7.64 12.73 7.81
N GLY A 479 -6.96 13.48 6.95
CA GLY A 479 -7.58 14.48 6.08
C GLY A 479 -8.05 13.84 4.77
N VAL A 480 -7.13 13.71 3.81
CA VAL A 480 -7.45 13.31 2.43
C VAL A 480 -8.12 11.93 2.34
N LEU A 481 -7.62 10.95 3.09
CA LEU A 481 -8.17 9.60 3.14
C LEU A 481 -9.27 9.43 4.20
N GLY A 482 -9.48 10.44 5.05
CA GLY A 482 -10.50 10.46 6.11
C GLY A 482 -11.80 11.18 5.73
N GLU A 483 -11.86 11.89 4.59
CA GLU A 483 -13.06 12.61 4.15
C GLU A 483 -14.28 11.68 3.95
N ALA A 484 -15.39 12.02 4.62
CA ALA A 484 -16.61 11.21 4.67
C ALA A 484 -17.37 11.26 3.34
N GLY A 485 -17.08 10.31 2.45
CA GLY A 485 -17.81 10.17 1.19
C GLY A 485 -17.28 9.16 0.16
N GLY A 486 -16.33 8.29 0.51
CA GLY A 486 -15.88 7.21 -0.39
C GLY A 486 -14.36 7.02 -0.56
N ALA A 487 -13.52 7.59 0.31
CA ALA A 487 -12.08 7.35 0.25
C ALA A 487 -11.72 5.94 0.77
N ARG A 488 -11.06 5.14 -0.07
CA ARG A 488 -10.49 3.84 0.33
C ARG A 488 -9.23 4.07 1.19
N PRO A 489 -9.07 3.36 2.33
CA PRO A 489 -7.87 3.43 3.17
C PRO A 489 -6.62 2.94 2.44
N MET A 490 -5.44 3.30 2.93
CA MET A 490 -4.17 2.94 2.31
C MET A 490 -3.50 1.75 3.01
N LEU A 491 -2.99 0.79 2.23
CA LEU A 491 -2.05 -0.22 2.70
C LEU A 491 -0.66 0.16 2.20
N LEU A 492 0.21 0.63 3.09
CA LEU A 492 1.59 0.97 2.77
C LEU A 492 2.50 -0.22 3.03
N VAL A 493 3.06 -0.76 1.96
CA VAL A 493 3.96 -1.92 1.97
C VAL A 493 5.39 -1.45 1.85
N LEU A 494 6.27 -1.85 2.76
CA LEU A 494 7.70 -1.59 2.70
C LEU A 494 8.42 -2.93 2.50
N ASP A 495 8.91 -3.18 1.29
CA ASP A 495 9.53 -4.46 0.92
C ASP A 495 11.06 -4.38 0.93
N ASP A 496 11.73 -5.45 1.37
CA ASP A 496 13.20 -5.56 1.46
C ASP A 496 13.82 -4.57 2.46
N PHE A 497 13.24 -4.50 3.66
CA PHE A 497 13.65 -3.52 4.68
C PHE A 497 15.07 -3.79 5.24
N GLU A 498 15.62 -4.99 5.06
CA GLU A 498 16.96 -5.36 5.55
C GLU A 498 18.11 -4.47 5.04
N GLN A 499 17.95 -3.84 3.87
CA GLN A 499 18.95 -2.92 3.31
C GLN A 499 19.16 -1.65 4.16
N LEU A 500 18.22 -1.34 5.04
CA LEU A 500 18.23 -0.15 5.90
C LEU A 500 18.65 -0.48 7.34
N LEU A 501 19.13 -1.70 7.58
CA LEU A 501 19.53 -2.17 8.90
C LEU A 501 21.04 -2.20 9.04
N GLU A 502 21.54 -1.80 10.21
CA GLU A 502 22.90 -2.06 10.66
C GLU A 502 22.94 -3.45 11.31
N ARG A 503 23.83 -4.31 10.79
CA ARG A 503 23.93 -5.70 11.26
C ARG A 503 24.54 -5.77 12.66
N ARG A 504 23.87 -6.48 13.56
CA ARG A 504 24.36 -6.81 14.91
C ARG A 504 24.26 -8.32 15.15
N PRO A 505 25.35 -9.08 14.95
CA PRO A 505 25.34 -10.53 15.17
C PRO A 505 24.90 -10.88 16.60
N GLY A 506 23.97 -11.81 16.76
CA GLY A 506 23.49 -12.27 18.06
C GLY A 506 22.57 -11.31 18.82
N ALA A 507 22.13 -10.20 18.23
CA ALA A 507 21.20 -9.24 18.83
C ALA A 507 20.17 -8.73 17.80
N LEU A 508 19.19 -7.93 18.23
CA LEU A 508 18.29 -7.25 17.30
C LEU A 508 19.09 -6.24 16.46
N HIS A 509 18.85 -6.26 15.15
CA HIS A 509 19.43 -5.30 14.21
C HIS A 509 18.88 -3.89 14.50
N VAL A 510 19.61 -2.85 14.11
CA VAL A 510 19.20 -1.46 14.36
C VAL A 510 18.95 -0.76 13.04
N VAL A 511 17.91 0.07 12.98
CA VAL A 511 17.63 0.90 11.79
C VAL A 511 18.74 1.94 11.63
N GLN A 512 19.28 2.08 10.42
CA GLN A 512 20.32 3.06 10.08
C GLN A 512 19.88 4.48 10.46
N ALA A 513 20.81 5.26 11.04
CA ALA A 513 20.54 6.61 11.54
C ALA A 513 19.89 7.55 10.50
N SER A 514 20.23 7.39 9.22
CA SER A 514 19.67 8.17 8.10
C SER A 514 18.17 8.01 7.90
N VAL A 515 17.57 6.88 8.32
CA VAL A 515 16.15 6.54 8.06
C VAL A 515 15.31 6.54 9.34
N VAL A 516 15.94 6.68 10.51
CA VAL A 516 15.24 6.69 11.81
C VAL A 516 14.13 7.75 11.85
N ALA A 517 14.40 8.96 11.35
CA ALA A 517 13.40 10.04 11.33
C ALA A 517 12.19 9.69 10.45
N THR A 518 12.43 9.17 9.25
CA THR A 518 11.39 8.74 8.31
C THR A 518 10.54 7.61 8.90
N MET A 519 11.16 6.57 9.45
CA MET A 519 10.40 5.46 10.04
C MET A 519 9.66 5.85 11.32
N SER A 520 10.22 6.75 12.12
CA SER A 520 9.54 7.29 13.29
C SER A 520 8.26 8.01 12.89
N ALA A 521 8.31 8.85 11.84
CA ALA A 521 7.14 9.54 11.30
C ALA A 521 6.09 8.56 10.76
N ILE A 522 6.50 7.53 9.99
CA ILE A 522 5.57 6.53 9.46
C ILE A 522 4.85 5.77 10.58
N LEU A 523 5.59 5.20 11.53
CA LEU A 523 5.00 4.43 12.62
C LEU A 523 4.10 5.29 13.50
N HIS A 524 4.51 6.52 13.77
CA HIS A 524 3.72 7.47 14.56
C HIS A 524 2.41 7.84 13.85
N ALA A 525 2.46 8.22 12.57
CA ALA A 525 1.26 8.58 11.80
C ALA A 525 0.27 7.41 11.70
N PHE A 526 0.73 6.20 11.37
CA PHE A 526 -0.16 5.03 11.24
C PHE A 526 -0.68 4.50 12.56
N ARG A 527 0.07 4.64 13.66
CA ARG A 527 -0.40 4.26 14.99
C ARG A 527 -1.55 5.14 15.48
N HIS A 528 -1.57 6.40 15.05
CA HIS A 528 -2.55 7.40 15.48
C HIS A 528 -3.64 7.70 14.43
N ALA A 529 -3.55 7.08 13.25
CA ALA A 529 -4.52 7.25 12.18
C ALA A 529 -5.93 6.83 12.64
N THR A 530 -6.90 7.70 12.36
CA THR A 530 -8.33 7.45 12.56
C THR A 530 -8.92 6.56 11.46
N THR A 531 -8.22 6.42 10.33
CA THR A 531 -8.62 5.55 9.22
C THR A 531 -8.19 4.09 9.40
N ARG A 532 -8.76 3.19 8.60
CA ARG A 532 -8.36 1.77 8.52
C ARG A 532 -7.04 1.55 7.74
N SER A 533 -6.24 2.60 7.53
CA SER A 533 -4.97 2.52 6.81
C SER A 533 -3.92 1.77 7.65
N ARG A 534 -3.06 0.96 7.01
CA ARG A 534 -2.16 0.01 7.71
C ARG A 534 -0.81 -0.15 7.02
N LEU A 535 0.18 -0.64 7.79
CA LEU A 535 1.54 -0.93 7.31
C LEU A 535 1.78 -2.44 7.10
N LEU A 536 2.51 -2.80 6.06
CA LEU A 536 3.05 -4.16 5.86
C LEU A 536 4.54 -4.08 5.55
N LEU A 537 5.40 -4.43 6.49
CA LEU A 537 6.84 -4.48 6.31
C LEU A 537 7.30 -5.92 6.02
N THR A 538 8.18 -6.10 5.04
CA THR A 538 8.95 -7.35 4.89
C THR A 538 10.41 -7.11 5.26
N SER A 539 11.02 -8.03 6.00
CA SER A 539 12.46 -7.97 6.29
C SER A 539 13.07 -9.35 6.41
N ARG A 540 14.35 -9.52 6.09
CA ARG A 540 15.11 -10.70 6.53
C ARG A 540 15.16 -10.80 8.05
N TYR A 541 15.35 -9.67 8.72
CA TYR A 541 15.76 -9.63 10.12
C TYR A 541 14.71 -8.99 11.01
N ARG A 542 14.76 -9.33 12.30
CA ARG A 542 14.10 -8.53 13.34
C ARG A 542 14.99 -7.34 13.70
N PHE A 543 14.36 -6.21 14.00
CA PHE A 543 15.07 -4.98 14.33
C PHE A 543 14.40 -4.21 15.47
N THR A 544 15.15 -3.28 16.05
CA THR A 544 14.69 -2.29 17.03
C THR A 544 14.78 -0.89 16.43
N LEU A 545 13.81 -0.05 16.74
CA LEU A 545 13.77 1.34 16.29
C LEU A 545 13.45 2.24 17.49
N LEU A 546 14.48 2.94 17.97
CA LEU A 546 14.34 3.93 19.02
C LEU A 546 14.05 5.29 18.40
N ASP A 547 13.05 6.00 18.94
CA ASP A 547 12.85 7.40 18.60
C ASP A 547 13.95 8.29 19.21
N ARG A 548 13.93 9.60 18.89
CA ARG A 548 14.90 10.58 19.42
C ARG A 548 14.84 10.72 20.95
N SER A 549 13.78 10.25 21.61
CA SER A 549 13.63 10.24 23.07
C SER A 549 14.05 8.91 23.71
N GLY A 550 14.51 7.94 22.92
CA GLY A 550 14.92 6.60 23.37
C GLY A 550 13.76 5.63 23.57
N ARG A 551 12.55 5.94 23.10
CA ARG A 551 11.40 5.04 23.19
C ARG A 551 11.38 4.05 22.02
N GLU A 552 11.10 2.79 22.33
CA GLU A 552 11.04 1.73 21.33
C GLU A 552 9.72 1.72 20.54
N LEU A 553 9.84 1.91 19.22
CA LEU A 553 8.72 2.06 18.30
C LEU A 553 8.31 0.77 17.57
N THR A 554 9.18 -0.24 17.43
CA THR A 554 8.84 -1.48 16.70
C THR A 554 7.72 -2.26 17.41
N SER A 555 7.45 -2.00 18.69
CA SER A 555 6.27 -2.49 19.41
C SER A 555 4.93 -2.11 18.77
N ALA A 556 4.91 -1.09 17.90
CA ALA A 556 3.74 -0.72 17.12
C ALA A 556 3.39 -1.72 16.00
N LEU A 557 4.30 -2.65 15.66
CA LEU A 557 4.11 -3.65 14.60
C LEU A 557 3.85 -5.05 15.19
N ALA A 558 2.84 -5.74 14.66
CA ALA A 558 2.65 -7.16 14.92
C ALA A 558 3.70 -7.98 14.17
N THR A 559 4.47 -8.81 14.88
CA THR A 559 5.53 -9.61 14.25
C THR A 559 4.98 -10.97 13.80
N VAL A 560 5.16 -11.30 12.52
CA VAL A 560 4.78 -12.59 11.93
C VAL A 560 6.04 -13.26 11.32
N PRO A 561 6.53 -14.37 11.91
CA PRO A 561 7.65 -15.11 11.36
C PRO A 561 7.19 -15.99 10.18
N LEU A 562 7.92 -15.92 9.06
CA LEU A 562 7.77 -16.79 7.92
C LEU A 562 8.69 -18.01 8.09
N THR A 563 8.10 -19.14 8.47
CA THR A 563 8.80 -20.41 8.75
C THR A 563 9.23 -21.12 7.48
N ALA A 564 10.12 -22.11 7.55
CA ALA A 564 10.44 -22.97 6.40
C ALA A 564 9.22 -23.80 5.94
N PHE A 565 9.18 -24.22 4.67
CA PHE A 565 8.21 -25.21 4.19
C PHE A 565 8.31 -26.49 5.00
N THR A 566 7.17 -27.08 5.36
CA THR A 566 7.15 -28.44 5.87
C THR A 566 7.55 -29.42 4.75
N ARG A 567 7.91 -30.65 5.13
CA ARG A 567 8.14 -31.72 4.15
C ARG A 567 6.92 -31.92 3.23
N SER A 568 5.71 -31.76 3.76
CA SER A 568 4.46 -31.83 3.00
C SER A 568 4.39 -30.70 1.96
N ASP A 569 4.72 -29.47 2.34
CA ASP A 569 4.68 -28.31 1.44
C ASP A 569 5.73 -28.41 0.32
N ALA A 570 6.93 -28.87 0.64
CA ALA A 570 7.97 -29.13 -0.35
C ALA A 570 7.53 -30.21 -1.37
N ILE A 571 6.89 -31.29 -0.92
CA ILE A 571 6.36 -32.34 -1.80
C ILE A 571 5.20 -31.81 -2.65
N LYS A 572 4.25 -31.08 -2.05
CA LYS A 572 3.15 -30.42 -2.78
C LYS A 572 3.71 -29.49 -3.87
N ARG A 573 4.73 -28.69 -3.54
CA ARG A 573 5.44 -27.79 -4.46
C ARG A 573 6.08 -28.56 -5.62
N CYS A 574 6.76 -29.68 -5.34
CA CYS A 574 7.38 -30.53 -6.35
C CYS A 574 6.34 -31.17 -7.29
N ARG A 575 5.19 -31.59 -6.76
CA ARG A 575 4.09 -32.18 -7.54
C ARG A 575 3.44 -31.18 -8.49
N ARG A 576 3.40 -29.90 -8.13
CA ARG A 576 2.90 -28.81 -8.98
C ARG A 576 3.90 -28.35 -10.06
N GLU A 577 5.12 -28.90 -10.09
CA GLU A 577 6.09 -28.74 -11.18
C GLU A 577 6.45 -30.09 -11.85
N PRO A 578 5.50 -30.79 -12.51
CA PRO A 578 5.74 -32.14 -13.01
C PRO A 578 6.79 -32.20 -14.14
N ARG A 579 7.01 -31.08 -14.85
CA ARG A 579 7.67 -31.06 -16.16
C ARG A 579 9.19 -30.96 -16.15
N LEU A 580 9.84 -30.71 -15.00
CA LEU A 580 11.29 -30.46 -14.94
C LEU A 580 12.12 -31.73 -14.64
N VAL A 581 11.62 -32.65 -13.81
CA VAL A 581 12.37 -33.84 -13.36
C VAL A 581 11.51 -35.08 -13.51
N THR A 582 11.98 -36.06 -14.26
CA THR A 582 11.30 -37.35 -14.49
C THR A 582 11.64 -38.40 -13.42
N ASP A 583 12.74 -38.22 -12.70
CA ASP A 583 13.19 -39.07 -11.59
C ASP A 583 12.55 -38.64 -10.26
N ASP A 584 11.59 -39.44 -9.77
CA ASP A 584 10.87 -39.16 -8.52
C ASP A 584 11.75 -39.27 -7.27
N ASP A 585 12.79 -40.11 -7.26
CA ASP A 585 13.73 -40.22 -6.14
C ASP A 585 14.58 -38.95 -6.03
N LEU A 586 15.15 -38.51 -7.16
CA LEU A 586 15.93 -37.27 -7.21
C LEU A 586 15.08 -36.05 -6.82
N ARG A 587 13.82 -36.00 -7.27
CA ARG A 587 12.87 -34.95 -6.89
C ARG A 587 12.58 -34.94 -5.38
N LEU A 588 12.38 -36.11 -4.76
CA LEU A 588 12.16 -36.23 -3.32
C LEU A 588 13.41 -35.87 -2.51
N ARG A 589 14.61 -36.22 -3.01
CA ARG A 589 15.88 -35.81 -2.40
C ARG A 589 16.05 -34.29 -2.43
N CYS A 590 15.79 -33.64 -3.56
CA CYS A 590 15.79 -32.17 -3.63
C CYS A 590 14.84 -31.53 -2.59
N ALA A 591 13.64 -32.09 -2.41
CA ALA A 591 12.67 -31.61 -1.42
C ALA A 591 13.12 -31.79 0.03
N ALA A 592 13.93 -32.82 0.32
CA ALA A 592 14.49 -33.05 1.65
C ALA A 592 15.69 -32.12 1.92
N SER A 593 16.60 -31.98 0.95
CA SER A 593 17.87 -31.26 1.12
C SER A 593 17.70 -29.74 1.10
N CYS A 594 16.59 -29.20 0.59
CA CYS A 594 16.33 -27.76 0.59
C CYS A 594 15.93 -27.19 1.97
N ARG A 595 15.75 -28.05 2.99
CA ARG A 595 15.32 -27.71 4.37
C ARG A 595 14.14 -26.71 4.43
N GLY A 596 13.23 -26.83 3.47
CA GLY A 596 12.05 -25.99 3.37
C GLY A 596 12.24 -24.57 2.80
N ASN A 597 13.41 -24.25 2.21
CA ASN A 597 13.58 -23.02 1.43
C ASN A 597 13.05 -23.21 -0.01
N PRO A 598 11.98 -22.51 -0.43
CA PRO A 598 11.35 -22.71 -1.74
C PRO A 598 12.23 -22.31 -2.93
N ALA A 599 13.11 -21.33 -2.77
CA ALA A 599 13.99 -20.87 -3.84
C ALA A 599 15.16 -21.84 -4.08
N VAL A 600 15.75 -22.36 -3.00
CA VAL A 600 16.76 -23.42 -3.09
C VAL A 600 16.16 -24.67 -3.73
N LEU A 601 14.94 -25.04 -3.35
CA LEU A 601 14.21 -26.14 -3.99
C LEU A 601 14.04 -25.92 -5.50
N ALA A 602 13.61 -24.72 -5.92
CA ALA A 602 13.43 -24.41 -7.34
C ALA A 602 14.75 -24.50 -8.13
N LEU A 603 15.86 -24.02 -7.56
CA LEU A 603 17.20 -24.14 -8.17
C LEU A 603 17.62 -25.61 -8.32
N LEU A 604 17.47 -26.42 -7.26
CA LEU A 604 17.81 -27.85 -7.27
C LEU A 604 16.93 -28.64 -8.26
N LEU A 605 15.62 -28.34 -8.36
CA LEU A 605 14.72 -29.00 -9.30
C LEU A 605 15.05 -28.65 -10.76
N LYS A 606 15.33 -27.37 -11.06
CA LYS A 606 15.81 -26.98 -12.39
C LYS A 606 17.13 -27.67 -12.74
N ARG A 607 18.07 -27.71 -11.79
CA ARG A 607 19.36 -28.40 -11.97
C ARG A 607 19.18 -29.89 -12.21
N ALA A 608 18.35 -30.56 -11.42
CA ALA A 608 18.04 -31.98 -11.57
C ALA A 608 17.45 -32.32 -12.95
N GLY A 609 16.74 -31.38 -13.59
CA GLY A 609 16.22 -31.56 -14.94
C GLY A 609 17.25 -31.44 -16.06
N ILE A 610 18.33 -30.67 -15.84
CA ILE A 610 19.32 -30.32 -16.86
C ILE A 610 20.61 -31.15 -16.71
N ASP A 611 21.12 -31.22 -15.48
CA ASP A 611 22.28 -32.04 -15.10
C ASP A 611 21.96 -32.82 -13.81
N PRO A 612 21.31 -33.99 -13.96
CA PRO A 612 21.01 -34.88 -12.84
C PRO A 612 22.26 -35.32 -12.07
N SER A 613 23.42 -35.42 -12.74
CA SER A 613 24.66 -35.93 -12.14
C SER A 613 25.35 -34.89 -11.26
N GLY A 614 25.46 -33.64 -11.72
CA GLY A 614 25.93 -32.52 -10.89
C GLY A 614 24.98 -32.25 -9.73
N CYS A 615 23.66 -32.33 -9.95
CA CYS A 615 22.68 -32.19 -8.88
C CYS A 615 22.90 -33.20 -7.74
N LYS A 616 23.18 -34.47 -8.06
CA LYS A 616 23.47 -35.50 -7.06
C LYS A 616 24.71 -35.17 -6.21
N ARG A 617 25.78 -34.64 -6.80
CA ARG A 617 26.99 -34.22 -6.06
C ARG A 617 26.69 -33.06 -5.10
N VAL A 618 25.94 -32.06 -5.55
CA VAL A 618 25.52 -30.93 -4.71
C VAL A 618 24.64 -31.42 -3.55
N LEU A 619 23.73 -32.37 -3.81
CA LEU A 619 22.91 -32.97 -2.77
C LEU A 619 23.75 -33.73 -1.74
N GLU A 620 24.78 -34.46 -2.16
CA GLU A 620 25.71 -35.15 -1.24
C GLU A 620 26.49 -34.16 -0.34
N GLU A 621 26.93 -33.03 -0.90
CA GLU A 621 27.59 -31.97 -0.15
C GLU A 621 26.63 -31.31 0.88
N ILE A 622 25.41 -30.99 0.45
CA ILE A 622 24.36 -30.43 1.32
C ILE A 622 23.96 -31.42 2.43
N GLU A 623 23.82 -32.71 2.10
CA GLU A 623 23.48 -33.79 3.02
C GLU A 623 24.59 -34.02 4.07
N GLY A 624 25.85 -33.69 3.77
CA GLY A 624 26.99 -33.79 4.68
C GLY A 624 27.05 -32.73 5.79
N LEU A 625 26.27 -31.64 5.67
CA LEU A 625 26.20 -30.57 6.66
C LEU A 625 25.31 -31.02 7.86
N HIS A 626 25.90 -31.22 9.03
CA HIS A 626 25.24 -31.78 10.24
C HIS A 626 24.08 -30.92 10.80
N GLU A 627 23.18 -31.55 11.58
CA GLU A 627 21.97 -30.97 12.20
C GLU A 627 22.22 -29.61 12.88
N HIS A 628 21.73 -28.55 12.23
CA HIS A 628 21.55 -27.21 12.78
C HIS A 628 20.09 -26.82 12.54
N ASP A 629 19.57 -25.90 13.35
CA ASP A 629 18.16 -25.47 13.32
C ASP A 629 17.74 -25.12 11.87
N PRO A 630 16.62 -25.65 11.34
CA PRO A 630 16.11 -25.29 10.01
C PRO A 630 15.77 -23.79 9.85
N ASN A 631 15.74 -23.01 10.94
CA ASN A 631 15.62 -21.55 10.91
C ASN A 631 16.96 -20.82 11.05
N ASP A 632 18.10 -21.53 10.98
CA ASP A 632 19.42 -20.91 10.98
C ASP A 632 19.62 -20.07 9.71
N GLU A 633 19.71 -18.75 9.90
CA GLU A 633 19.80 -17.75 8.84
C GLU A 633 21.10 -17.90 8.03
N GLU A 634 22.22 -18.22 8.70
CA GLU A 634 23.53 -18.37 8.05
C GLU A 634 23.58 -19.65 7.22
N LEU A 635 22.93 -20.71 7.70
CA LEU A 635 22.84 -21.97 6.97
C LEU A 635 22.00 -21.86 5.70
N ALA A 636 20.88 -21.13 5.74
CA ALA A 636 20.03 -20.94 4.56
C ALA A 636 20.77 -20.19 3.43
N ASP A 637 21.56 -19.18 3.79
CA ASP A 637 22.41 -18.45 2.84
C ASP A 637 23.54 -19.36 2.32
N LEU A 638 24.18 -20.17 3.19
CA LEU A 638 25.20 -21.14 2.80
C LEU A 638 24.68 -22.19 1.80
N LEU A 639 23.50 -22.77 2.05
CA LEU A 639 22.88 -23.75 1.16
C LEU A 639 22.56 -23.15 -0.22
N GLY A 640 22.10 -21.90 -0.26
CA GLY A 640 21.89 -21.15 -1.49
C GLY A 640 23.20 -20.90 -2.23
N ASP A 641 24.24 -20.47 -1.52
CA ASP A 641 25.57 -20.19 -2.09
C ASP A 641 26.21 -21.46 -2.67
N ILE A 642 26.14 -22.61 -1.99
CA ILE A 642 26.65 -23.90 -2.50
C ILE A 642 25.96 -24.27 -3.82
N ALA A 643 24.62 -24.20 -3.86
CA ALA A 643 23.86 -24.55 -5.06
C ALA A 643 24.13 -23.60 -6.23
N ILE A 644 24.35 -22.30 -5.96
CA ILE A 644 24.65 -21.31 -7.00
C ILE A 644 26.11 -21.42 -7.48
N ASN A 645 27.07 -21.63 -6.58
CA ASN A 645 28.49 -21.76 -6.93
C ASN A 645 28.74 -22.97 -7.83
N ASP A 646 28.21 -24.16 -7.49
CA ASP A 646 28.33 -25.33 -8.37
C ASP A 646 27.69 -25.10 -9.75
N LEU A 647 26.54 -24.40 -9.78
CA LEU A 647 25.88 -24.03 -11.02
C LEU A 647 26.74 -23.09 -11.87
N LEU A 648 27.41 -22.11 -11.26
CA LEU A 648 28.34 -21.20 -11.93
C LEU A 648 29.62 -21.92 -12.42
N ASP A 649 30.19 -22.81 -11.61
CA ASP A 649 31.38 -23.59 -11.95
C ASP A 649 31.12 -24.54 -13.13
N SER A 650 29.90 -25.05 -13.22
CA SER A 650 29.44 -25.93 -14.29
C SER A 650 29.19 -25.23 -15.63
N LEU A 651 29.19 -23.89 -15.67
CA LEU A 651 29.06 -23.13 -16.92
C LEU A 651 30.32 -23.27 -17.78
N ALA A 652 30.14 -23.33 -19.10
CA ALA A 652 31.26 -23.27 -20.04
C ALA A 652 31.96 -21.89 -19.98
N GLU A 653 33.23 -21.82 -20.37
CA GLU A 653 34.02 -20.58 -20.32
C GLU A 653 33.35 -19.41 -21.06
N GLY A 654 32.79 -19.66 -22.25
CA GLY A 654 32.03 -18.65 -23.01
C GLY A 654 30.72 -18.21 -22.31
N ASP A 655 30.04 -19.10 -21.60
CA ASP A 655 28.81 -18.78 -20.85
C ASP A 655 29.13 -17.93 -19.61
N ARG A 656 30.26 -18.19 -18.94
CA ARG A 656 30.73 -17.38 -17.80
C ARG A 656 31.12 -15.98 -18.24
N GLU A 657 31.81 -15.85 -19.37
CA GLU A 657 32.21 -14.55 -19.92
C GLU A 657 30.99 -13.74 -20.39
N LEU A 658 30.01 -14.40 -21.01
CA LEU A 658 28.73 -13.78 -21.39
C LEU A 658 27.94 -13.32 -20.15
N LEU A 659 27.89 -14.15 -19.10
CA LEU A 659 27.31 -13.78 -17.80
C LEU A 659 28.02 -12.56 -17.21
N ARG A 660 29.36 -12.56 -17.16
CA ARG A 660 30.18 -11.45 -16.62
C ARG A 660 29.85 -10.12 -17.31
N ARG A 661 29.73 -10.12 -18.64
CA ARG A 661 29.38 -8.92 -19.42
C ARG A 661 27.94 -8.46 -19.18
N ALA A 662 27.01 -9.39 -18.93
CA ALA A 662 25.64 -9.07 -18.57
C ALA A 662 25.48 -8.49 -17.15
N LEU A 663 26.41 -8.82 -16.21
CA LEU A 663 26.39 -8.30 -14.83
C LEU A 663 26.56 -6.77 -14.74
N VAL A 664 26.93 -6.09 -15.84
CA VAL A 664 26.99 -4.62 -15.91
C VAL A 664 25.59 -4.00 -15.80
N PHE A 665 24.56 -4.69 -16.27
CA PHE A 665 23.20 -4.16 -16.39
C PHE A 665 22.31 -4.70 -15.29
N GLN A 666 21.49 -3.84 -14.67
CA GLN A 666 20.53 -4.24 -13.62
C GLN A 666 19.08 -4.26 -14.13
N ILE A 667 18.89 -4.12 -15.43
CA ILE A 667 17.60 -4.12 -16.10
C ILE A 667 17.53 -5.22 -17.18
N PRO A 668 16.32 -5.62 -17.59
CA PRO A 668 16.15 -6.48 -18.75
C PRO A 668 16.76 -5.87 -20.01
N LEU A 669 17.57 -6.66 -20.72
CA LEU A 669 18.13 -6.32 -22.02
C LEU A 669 17.43 -7.13 -23.13
N PRO A 670 17.17 -6.55 -24.30
CA PRO A 670 16.59 -7.31 -25.41
C PRO A 670 17.51 -8.49 -25.78
N LEU A 671 16.96 -9.65 -26.14
CA LEU A 671 17.76 -10.85 -26.46
C LEU A 671 18.81 -10.60 -27.56
N THR A 672 18.55 -9.67 -28.48
CA THR A 672 19.50 -9.24 -29.51
C THR A 672 20.80 -8.65 -28.94
N ALA A 673 20.77 -8.13 -27.70
CA ALA A 673 21.97 -7.66 -26.99
C ALA A 673 22.91 -8.81 -26.61
N ALA A 674 22.41 -10.03 -26.41
CA ALA A 674 23.25 -11.19 -26.05
C ALA A 674 24.29 -11.48 -27.16
N ALA A 675 23.89 -11.37 -28.44
CA ALA A 675 24.79 -11.53 -29.57
C ALA A 675 25.89 -10.46 -29.62
N ILE A 676 25.59 -9.21 -29.24
CA ILE A 676 26.60 -8.12 -29.16
C ILE A 676 27.55 -8.35 -27.98
N LEU A 677 27.04 -8.82 -26.85
CA LEU A 677 27.87 -9.17 -25.69
C LEU A 677 28.77 -10.37 -25.99
N ALA A 678 28.33 -11.30 -26.86
CA ALA A 678 29.11 -12.45 -27.29
C ALA A 678 30.18 -12.11 -28.35
N SER A 679 29.90 -11.22 -29.30
CA SER A 679 30.77 -10.98 -30.48
C SER A 679 32.13 -10.32 -30.21
N ALA A 680 32.47 -10.00 -28.97
CA ALA A 680 33.72 -9.33 -28.60
C ALA A 680 34.82 -10.28 -28.07
N GLY A 681 34.92 -11.52 -28.59
CA GLY A 681 36.01 -12.45 -28.30
C GLY A 681 35.81 -13.86 -28.92
N GLU A 682 36.90 -14.57 -29.21
CA GLU A 682 36.93 -15.86 -29.92
C GLU A 682 36.27 -17.06 -29.18
N ALA A 683 35.77 -16.88 -27.94
CA ALA A 683 35.29 -17.97 -27.08
C ALA A 683 33.76 -17.98 -26.78
N CYS A 684 32.99 -16.98 -27.21
CA CYS A 684 31.56 -16.87 -26.88
C CYS A 684 30.66 -17.31 -28.07
N ASN A 685 30.15 -18.55 -28.04
CA ASN A 685 29.34 -19.14 -29.12
C ASN A 685 27.81 -19.10 -28.88
N GLY A 686 27.30 -18.38 -27.87
CA GLY A 686 25.91 -18.48 -27.42
C GLY A 686 25.04 -17.25 -27.68
N ASP A 687 23.75 -17.49 -27.95
CA ASP A 687 22.66 -16.50 -28.01
C ASP A 687 22.01 -16.22 -26.64
N GLY A 688 22.53 -16.83 -25.57
CA GLY A 688 22.02 -16.69 -24.21
C GLY A 688 20.88 -17.65 -23.84
N GLU A 689 20.33 -18.41 -24.80
CA GLU A 689 19.22 -19.35 -24.55
C GLU A 689 19.62 -20.43 -23.54
N ARG A 690 20.89 -20.86 -23.54
CA ARG A 690 21.41 -21.80 -22.55
C ARG A 690 21.41 -21.23 -21.13
N LEU A 691 21.77 -19.96 -20.94
CA LEU A 691 21.77 -19.30 -19.63
C LEU A 691 20.35 -19.13 -19.09
N ILE A 692 19.37 -18.90 -19.98
CA ILE A 692 17.94 -18.87 -19.64
C ILE A 692 17.46 -20.27 -19.22
N ALA A 693 17.80 -21.30 -20.01
CA ALA A 693 17.45 -22.68 -19.69
C ALA A 693 18.00 -23.11 -18.32
N TRP A 694 19.23 -22.70 -17.99
CA TRP A 694 19.89 -23.00 -16.71
C TRP A 694 19.35 -22.16 -15.54
N GLY A 695 18.49 -21.17 -15.78
CA GLY A 695 17.98 -20.27 -14.76
C GLY A 695 19.03 -19.30 -14.19
N VAL A 696 20.13 -19.10 -14.93
CA VAL A 696 21.12 -18.05 -14.66
C VAL A 696 20.55 -16.70 -15.09
N TRP A 697 19.85 -16.70 -16.23
CA TRP A 697 19.08 -15.57 -16.72
C TRP A 697 17.58 -15.86 -16.59
N GLU A 698 16.82 -14.81 -16.29
CA GLU A 698 15.37 -14.81 -16.34
C GLU A 698 14.90 -14.15 -17.64
N GLU A 699 13.95 -14.79 -18.32
CA GLU A 699 13.28 -14.21 -19.48
C GLU A 699 12.14 -13.29 -19.01
N LEU A 700 12.19 -12.03 -19.46
CA LEU A 700 11.21 -10.99 -19.15
C LEU A 700 10.81 -10.26 -20.44
N ALA A 701 9.76 -9.44 -20.37
CA ALA A 701 9.42 -8.55 -21.47
C ALA A 701 10.41 -7.37 -21.54
N ASP A 702 10.83 -7.00 -22.75
CA ASP A 702 11.65 -5.82 -22.99
C ASP A 702 10.92 -4.55 -22.57
N ILE A 703 11.68 -3.60 -22.00
CA ILE A 703 11.14 -2.34 -21.48
C ILE A 703 10.60 -1.45 -22.62
N GLY A 704 11.17 -1.55 -23.82
CA GLY A 704 10.87 -0.75 -24.98
C GLY A 704 9.66 -1.25 -25.79
N ASP A 705 9.85 -2.35 -26.51
CA ASP A 705 8.87 -2.88 -27.47
C ASP A 705 8.03 -4.05 -26.93
N GLY A 706 8.29 -4.50 -25.70
CA GLY A 706 7.63 -5.65 -25.09
C GLY A 706 8.05 -7.00 -25.66
N GLY A 707 9.12 -7.03 -26.49
CA GLY A 707 9.73 -8.25 -27.02
C GLY A 707 10.41 -9.09 -25.94
N ARG A 708 11.14 -10.13 -26.35
CA ARG A 708 11.87 -11.01 -25.42
C ARG A 708 13.13 -10.32 -24.92
N ALA A 709 13.28 -10.22 -23.60
CA ALA A 709 14.45 -9.70 -22.92
C ALA A 709 14.95 -10.66 -21.85
N PHE A 710 16.18 -10.45 -21.39
CA PHE A 710 16.81 -11.23 -20.33
C PHE A 710 17.37 -10.33 -19.23
N VAL A 711 17.37 -10.82 -17.99
CA VAL A 711 18.09 -10.22 -16.86
C VAL A 711 18.80 -11.31 -16.08
N VAL A 712 19.96 -11.01 -15.49
CA VAL A 712 20.63 -11.95 -14.60
C VAL A 712 19.78 -12.16 -13.34
N THR A 713 19.48 -13.41 -13.01
CA THR A 713 18.73 -13.79 -11.81
C THR A 713 19.35 -13.18 -10.55
N ASN A 714 18.55 -12.52 -9.70
CA ASN A 714 19.06 -11.72 -8.59
C ASN A 714 19.92 -12.52 -7.60
N CYS A 715 19.54 -13.76 -7.25
CA CYS A 715 20.36 -14.58 -6.35
C CYS A 715 21.68 -14.98 -7.00
N VAL A 716 21.69 -15.30 -8.30
CA VAL A 716 22.90 -15.60 -9.06
C VAL A 716 23.81 -14.39 -9.14
N ARG A 717 23.24 -13.20 -9.41
CA ARG A 717 23.98 -11.93 -9.43
C ARG A 717 24.70 -11.66 -8.11
N ALA A 718 24.02 -11.85 -6.99
CA ALA A 718 24.56 -11.57 -5.66
C ALA A 718 25.78 -12.43 -5.31
N VAL A 719 25.90 -13.62 -5.91
CA VAL A 719 27.04 -14.52 -5.76
C VAL A 719 28.09 -14.25 -6.83
N ALA A 720 27.69 -14.13 -8.11
CA ALA A 720 28.60 -13.96 -9.25
C ALA A 720 29.43 -12.66 -9.22
N ILE A 721 28.96 -11.62 -8.55
CA ILE A 721 29.72 -10.37 -8.38
C ILE A 721 30.80 -10.50 -7.28
N ARG A 722 30.67 -11.45 -6.35
CA ARG A 722 31.63 -11.61 -5.25
C ARG A 722 33.00 -11.99 -5.82
N GLY A 723 34.00 -11.13 -5.63
CA GLY A 723 35.36 -11.37 -6.11
C GLY A 723 35.67 -10.82 -7.51
N LEU A 724 34.72 -10.14 -8.17
CA LEU A 724 35.00 -9.34 -9.37
C LEU A 724 35.40 -7.91 -8.98
N ASP A 725 36.40 -7.35 -9.64
CA ASP A 725 36.76 -5.93 -9.53
C ASP A 725 36.08 -5.07 -10.61
N ASP A 726 36.19 -3.73 -10.46
CA ASP A 726 35.58 -2.77 -11.39
C ASP A 726 36.17 -2.87 -12.81
N GLU A 727 37.43 -3.29 -12.97
CA GLU A 727 38.05 -3.51 -14.30
C GLU A 727 37.43 -4.72 -14.99
N GLN A 728 37.17 -5.78 -14.23
CA GLN A 728 36.46 -6.99 -14.65
C GLN A 728 34.96 -6.76 -14.87
N LEU A 729 34.43 -5.55 -14.66
CA LEU A 729 33.06 -5.20 -15.05
C LEU A 729 33.02 -4.16 -16.18
N LYS A 730 34.17 -3.81 -16.80
CA LYS A 730 34.20 -2.93 -17.97
C LYS A 730 33.93 -3.69 -19.27
N LEU A 731 33.07 -3.10 -20.10
CA LEU A 731 32.87 -3.52 -21.48
C LEU A 731 33.95 -2.92 -22.38
N GLN A 732 34.32 -3.65 -23.43
CA GLN A 732 35.20 -3.12 -24.48
C GLN A 732 34.54 -1.92 -25.20
N PRO A 733 35.31 -0.88 -25.57
CA PRO A 733 34.73 0.35 -26.14
C PRO A 733 33.90 0.15 -27.42
N GLU A 734 34.23 -0.85 -28.23
CA GLU A 734 33.48 -1.19 -29.45
C GLU A 734 32.14 -1.86 -29.11
N THR A 735 32.15 -2.83 -28.19
CA THR A 735 30.94 -3.48 -27.68
C THR A 735 29.99 -2.47 -27.05
N ALA A 736 30.52 -1.56 -26.24
CA ALA A 736 29.74 -0.50 -25.61
C ALA A 736 29.06 0.41 -26.66
N ARG A 737 29.79 0.80 -27.73
CA ARG A 737 29.23 1.62 -28.81
C ARG A 737 28.12 0.91 -29.58
N SER A 738 28.33 -0.36 -29.96
CA SER A 738 27.30 -1.16 -30.63
C SER A 738 26.06 -1.35 -29.75
N LEU A 739 26.25 -1.53 -28.45
CA LEU A 739 25.17 -1.70 -27.50
C LEU A 739 24.36 -0.41 -27.30
N VAL A 740 25.02 0.76 -27.17
CA VAL A 740 24.34 2.07 -27.10
C VAL A 740 23.44 2.29 -28.31
N ALA A 741 23.91 1.98 -29.52
CA ALA A 741 23.12 2.13 -30.74
C ALA A 741 21.90 1.19 -30.77
N LEU A 742 22.05 -0.06 -30.33
CA LEU A 742 20.96 -1.03 -30.25
C LEU A 742 19.89 -0.60 -29.23
N LEU A 743 20.32 -0.26 -28.02
CA LEU A 743 19.46 0.10 -26.91
C LEU A 743 18.74 1.42 -27.16
N ALA A 744 19.42 2.44 -27.69
CA ALA A 744 18.78 3.70 -28.06
C ALA A 744 17.64 3.53 -29.07
N ARG A 745 17.75 2.54 -29.97
CA ARG A 745 16.70 2.19 -30.93
C ARG A 745 15.54 1.43 -30.28
N HIS A 746 15.81 0.38 -29.50
CA HIS A 746 14.76 -0.43 -28.86
C HIS A 746 14.01 0.37 -27.80
N TRP A 747 14.71 1.25 -27.07
CA TRP A 747 14.14 2.06 -25.99
C TRP A 747 13.69 3.45 -26.46
N ALA A 748 13.72 3.77 -27.76
CA ALA A 748 13.17 5.02 -28.29
C ALA A 748 11.70 5.27 -27.88
N PRO A 749 10.78 4.28 -27.87
CA PRO A 749 9.39 4.48 -27.45
C PRO A 749 9.24 4.91 -25.99
N VAL A 750 10.20 4.56 -25.12
CA VAL A 750 10.12 4.84 -23.68
C VAL A 750 10.69 6.18 -23.26
N ARG A 751 11.35 6.90 -24.17
CA ARG A 751 12.04 8.17 -23.93
C ARG A 751 11.23 9.20 -23.13
N ASN A 752 9.92 9.29 -23.32
CA ASN A 752 9.06 10.28 -22.68
C ASN A 752 8.36 9.79 -21.40
N HIS A 753 8.62 8.55 -20.95
CA HIS A 753 7.91 7.93 -19.84
C HIS A 753 8.64 8.14 -18.50
N VAL A 754 8.75 9.41 -18.10
CA VAL A 754 9.37 9.83 -16.83
C VAL A 754 8.50 9.49 -15.60
N GLY A 755 7.49 8.64 -15.72
CA GLY A 755 6.69 8.14 -14.61
C GLY A 755 6.98 6.68 -14.25
N ASP A 756 7.82 6.00 -15.03
CA ASP A 756 8.07 4.57 -14.94
C ASP A 756 9.54 4.32 -14.50
N PRO A 757 9.80 3.99 -13.23
CA PRO A 757 11.15 3.82 -12.69
C PRO A 757 12.06 2.84 -13.47
N ALA A 758 11.53 1.80 -14.08
CA ALA A 758 12.28 0.84 -14.90
C ALA A 758 12.76 1.51 -16.18
N LYS A 759 11.90 2.31 -16.81
CA LYS A 759 12.27 3.16 -17.96
C LYS A 759 13.25 4.26 -17.57
N MET A 760 13.07 4.87 -16.40
CA MET A 760 14.03 5.85 -15.86
C MET A 760 15.41 5.23 -15.67
N ARG A 761 15.47 4.07 -15.03
CA ARG A 761 16.70 3.31 -14.79
C ARG A 761 17.36 2.88 -16.10
N ALA A 762 16.58 2.43 -17.06
CA ALA A 762 17.07 2.13 -18.41
C ALA A 762 17.70 3.36 -19.07
N GLY A 763 17.04 4.52 -18.95
CA GLY A 763 17.61 5.80 -19.36
C GLY A 763 18.92 6.12 -18.64
N TYR A 764 18.99 5.92 -17.32
CA TYR A 764 20.22 6.11 -16.54
C TYR A 764 21.37 5.22 -17.01
N GLU A 765 21.16 3.90 -17.09
CA GLU A 765 22.21 2.96 -17.54
C GLU A 765 22.64 3.22 -18.98
N LEU A 766 21.71 3.63 -19.86
CA LEU A 766 22.04 4.04 -21.23
C LEU A 766 22.83 5.35 -21.29
N VAL A 767 22.49 6.36 -20.48
CA VAL A 767 23.20 7.65 -20.44
C VAL A 767 24.62 7.47 -19.89
N GLU A 768 24.81 6.63 -18.87
CA GLU A 768 26.13 6.27 -18.35
C GLU A 768 27.00 5.60 -19.41
N LEU A 769 26.43 4.63 -20.15
CA LEU A 769 27.13 3.96 -21.23
C LEU A 769 27.43 4.89 -22.42
N ALA A 770 26.48 5.74 -22.79
CA ALA A 770 26.61 6.73 -23.86
C ALA A 770 27.68 7.79 -23.51
N SER A 771 27.75 8.24 -22.26
CA SER A 771 28.76 9.17 -21.77
C SER A 771 30.17 8.59 -21.85
N LYS A 772 30.35 7.31 -21.47
CA LYS A 772 31.63 6.60 -21.57
C LYS A 772 32.11 6.40 -23.02
N THR A 773 31.18 6.41 -23.98
CA THR A 773 31.44 6.23 -25.41
C THR A 773 31.37 7.53 -26.22
N SER A 774 31.23 8.67 -25.52
CA SER A 774 31.09 10.01 -26.11
C SER A 774 29.93 10.16 -27.10
N ASN A 775 28.84 9.39 -26.93
CA ASN A 775 27.63 9.50 -27.74
C ASN A 775 26.61 10.46 -27.10
N TRP A 776 26.90 11.76 -27.21
CA TRP A 776 26.16 12.80 -26.49
C TRP A 776 24.73 13.04 -27.02
N ASP A 777 24.43 12.68 -28.26
CA ASP A 777 23.07 12.73 -28.82
C ASP A 777 22.13 11.78 -28.08
N VAL A 778 22.58 10.55 -27.82
CA VAL A 778 21.83 9.56 -27.04
C VAL A 778 21.76 10.00 -25.57
N ALA A 779 22.86 10.51 -25.01
CA ALA A 779 22.89 11.00 -23.63
C ALA A 779 21.91 12.16 -23.40
N SER A 780 21.85 13.14 -24.31
CA SER A 780 20.84 14.21 -24.26
C SER A 780 19.43 13.66 -24.44
N SER A 781 19.27 12.69 -25.34
CA SER A 781 17.96 12.13 -25.66
C SER A 781 17.31 11.38 -24.50
N PHE A 782 18.09 10.64 -23.71
CA PHE A 782 17.60 9.89 -22.56
C PHE A 782 17.90 10.56 -21.21
N GLY A 783 18.56 11.73 -21.20
CA GLY A 783 19.03 12.37 -19.98
C GLY A 783 17.92 12.77 -19.01
N GLN A 784 16.71 13.10 -19.48
CA GLN A 784 15.54 13.32 -18.62
C GLN A 784 15.17 12.08 -17.79
N LEU A 785 15.29 10.88 -18.37
CA LEU A 785 15.04 9.61 -17.66
C LEU A 785 16.16 9.35 -16.65
N ALA A 786 17.42 9.62 -17.01
CA ALA A 786 18.54 9.50 -16.09
C ALA A 786 18.45 10.47 -14.91
N LEU A 787 18.11 11.74 -15.15
CA LEU A 787 17.92 12.73 -14.09
C LEU A 787 16.73 12.38 -13.19
N ALA A 788 15.62 11.91 -13.76
CA ALA A 788 14.49 11.45 -12.96
C ALA A 788 14.86 10.23 -12.10
N TRP A 789 15.58 9.26 -12.67
CA TRP A 789 16.08 8.12 -11.91
C TRP A 789 16.97 8.56 -10.76
N VAL A 790 17.95 9.43 -11.02
CA VAL A 790 18.91 9.88 -10.00
C VAL A 790 18.20 10.73 -8.93
N ALA A 791 17.29 11.62 -9.32
CA ALA A 791 16.47 12.39 -8.39
C ALA A 791 15.65 11.49 -7.45
N ARG A 792 15.12 10.38 -7.99
CA ARG A 792 14.34 9.40 -7.24
C ARG A 792 15.19 8.40 -6.46
N SER A 793 16.37 8.03 -6.93
CA SER A 793 17.17 6.93 -6.35
C SER A 793 18.35 7.37 -5.48
N ARG A 794 18.81 8.62 -5.58
CA ARG A 794 20.00 9.12 -4.87
C ARG A 794 19.67 10.31 -3.96
N PRO A 795 20.40 10.51 -2.84
CA PRO A 795 20.24 11.68 -1.98
C PRO A 795 20.28 12.98 -2.78
N VAL A 796 19.54 14.00 -2.33
CA VAL A 796 19.36 15.26 -3.06
C VAL A 796 20.69 15.91 -3.45
N GLN A 797 21.70 15.86 -2.59
CA GLN A 797 23.03 16.42 -2.88
C GLN A 797 23.75 15.68 -4.04
N VAL A 798 23.66 14.35 -4.06
CA VAL A 798 24.21 13.53 -5.15
C VAL A 798 23.45 13.82 -6.43
N ALA A 799 22.12 13.90 -6.36
CA ALA A 799 21.30 14.21 -7.53
C ALA A 799 21.60 15.60 -8.13
N ARG A 800 21.85 16.59 -7.28
CA ARG A 800 22.29 17.93 -7.72
C ARG A 800 23.64 17.89 -8.42
N SER A 801 24.62 17.21 -7.82
CA SER A 801 25.96 17.10 -8.41
C SER A 801 25.92 16.42 -9.77
N TYR A 802 25.14 15.34 -9.90
CA TYR A 802 24.96 14.60 -11.14
C TYR A 802 24.21 15.42 -12.20
N ALA A 803 23.13 16.11 -11.81
CA ALA A 803 22.37 16.96 -12.72
C ALA A 803 23.22 18.08 -13.31
N ARG A 804 24.03 18.73 -12.47
CA ARG A 804 24.96 19.78 -12.90
C ARG A 804 26.03 19.24 -13.85
N ASP A 805 26.69 18.14 -13.48
CA ASP A 805 27.75 17.53 -14.30
C ASP A 805 27.22 17.07 -15.67
N LEU A 806 26.05 16.42 -15.71
CA LEU A 806 25.45 15.96 -16.96
C LEU A 806 25.10 17.15 -17.88
N VAL A 807 24.43 18.17 -17.36
CA VAL A 807 24.06 19.37 -18.14
C VAL A 807 25.31 20.05 -18.70
N GLN A 808 26.33 20.28 -17.87
CA GLN A 808 27.57 20.94 -18.30
C GLN A 808 28.31 20.14 -19.38
N ARG A 809 28.35 18.80 -19.28
CA ARG A 809 28.96 17.95 -20.31
C ARG A 809 28.20 17.97 -21.63
N LEU A 810 26.87 17.96 -21.56
CA LEU A 810 26.02 18.05 -22.76
C LEU A 810 26.18 19.41 -23.46
N GLU A 811 26.21 20.50 -22.70
CA GLU A 811 26.45 21.85 -23.23
C GLU A 811 27.87 21.98 -23.82
N ALA A 812 28.90 21.44 -23.15
CA ALA A 812 30.27 21.46 -23.64
C ALA A 812 30.47 20.63 -24.91
N ALA A 813 29.65 19.59 -25.12
CA ALA A 813 29.66 18.73 -26.29
C ALA A 813 28.75 19.23 -27.44
N ASP A 814 28.10 20.38 -27.29
CA ASP A 814 27.11 20.94 -28.23
C ASP A 814 26.00 19.94 -28.59
N ALA A 815 25.57 19.15 -27.60
CA ALA A 815 24.53 18.15 -27.77
C ALA A 815 23.16 18.83 -27.97
N PRO A 816 22.23 18.22 -28.74
CA PRO A 816 20.92 18.82 -29.02
C PRO A 816 20.15 19.06 -27.71
N PRO A 817 19.64 20.27 -27.45
CA PRO A 817 19.04 20.59 -26.15
C PRO A 817 17.71 19.86 -25.95
N ASN A 818 17.52 19.29 -24.76
CA ASN A 818 16.31 18.55 -24.39
C ASN A 818 15.54 19.31 -23.30
N PRO A 819 14.39 19.93 -23.61
CA PRO A 819 13.62 20.72 -22.65
C PRO A 819 13.27 19.99 -21.35
N LEU A 820 12.84 18.73 -21.45
CA LEU A 820 12.41 17.94 -20.29
C LEU A 820 13.58 17.63 -19.35
N LEU A 821 14.78 17.43 -19.91
CA LEU A 821 16.00 17.25 -19.12
C LEU A 821 16.28 18.48 -18.28
N TYR A 822 16.25 19.67 -18.91
CA TYR A 822 16.46 20.94 -18.23
C TYR A 822 15.38 21.24 -17.18
N GLU A 823 14.10 20.92 -17.45
CA GLU A 823 13.02 21.09 -16.45
C GLU A 823 13.24 20.21 -15.20
N ILE A 824 13.67 18.97 -15.38
CA ILE A 824 13.97 18.06 -14.25
C ILE A 824 15.20 18.54 -13.49
N ALA A 825 16.26 18.95 -14.19
CA ALA A 825 17.44 19.55 -13.58
C ALA A 825 17.08 20.78 -12.73
N ALA A 826 16.24 21.67 -13.25
CA ALA A 826 15.74 22.82 -12.51
C ALA A 826 15.00 22.39 -11.23
N ARG A 827 14.14 21.37 -11.30
CA ARG A 827 13.38 20.87 -10.15
C ARG A 827 14.27 20.30 -9.04
N ILE A 828 15.34 19.59 -9.40
CA ILE A 828 16.33 19.05 -8.45
C ILE A 828 17.02 20.18 -7.65
N HIS A 829 17.25 21.33 -8.31
CA HIS A 829 17.91 22.50 -7.72
C HIS A 829 16.96 23.53 -7.10
N GLN A 830 15.64 23.29 -7.05
CA GLN A 830 14.66 24.27 -6.60
C GLN A 830 14.76 24.66 -5.11
N LEU A 831 15.29 23.79 -4.25
CA LEU A 831 15.32 23.94 -2.79
C LEU A 831 16.76 23.90 -2.23
N GLY A 832 17.61 24.87 -2.57
CA GLY A 832 18.98 24.96 -2.04
C GLY A 832 19.69 26.25 -2.43
N ASP A 833 20.94 26.41 -1.99
CA ASP A 833 21.74 27.64 -2.18
C ASP A 833 22.06 27.97 -3.66
N ASP A 834 21.92 27.00 -4.57
CA ASP A 834 22.22 27.19 -5.99
C ASP A 834 21.00 27.64 -6.79
N GLY A 835 20.44 28.78 -6.39
CA GLY A 835 19.36 29.42 -7.12
C GLY A 835 19.75 29.72 -8.57
N GLU A 836 21.02 30.05 -8.84
CA GLU A 836 21.59 30.36 -10.17
C GLU A 836 21.40 29.25 -11.18
N PHE A 837 21.89 28.05 -10.87
CA PHE A 837 21.76 26.93 -11.78
C PHE A 837 20.30 26.53 -12.02
N HIS A 838 19.45 26.58 -10.99
CA HIS A 838 18.00 26.36 -11.15
C HIS A 838 17.39 27.29 -12.23
N HIS A 839 17.75 28.58 -12.23
CA HIS A 839 17.27 29.53 -13.22
C HIS A 839 17.89 29.31 -14.60
N HIS A 840 19.19 29.00 -14.68
CA HIS A 840 19.87 28.63 -15.93
C HIS A 840 19.13 27.50 -16.64
N CYS A 841 18.82 26.42 -15.92
CA CYS A 841 18.08 25.29 -16.48
C CYS A 841 16.67 25.70 -16.96
N LEU A 842 15.94 26.56 -16.25
CA LEU A 842 14.62 27.02 -16.72
C LEU A 842 14.70 27.86 -17.99
N VAL A 843 15.74 28.70 -18.12
CA VAL A 843 15.98 29.49 -19.34
C VAL A 843 16.36 28.57 -20.51
N ALA A 844 17.26 27.60 -20.28
CA ALA A 844 17.66 26.61 -21.27
C ALA A 844 16.47 25.75 -21.73
N ALA A 845 15.60 25.33 -20.81
CA ALA A 845 14.37 24.61 -21.13
C ALA A 845 13.45 25.42 -22.05
N LEU A 846 13.20 26.69 -21.71
CA LEU A 846 12.33 27.56 -22.51
C LEU A 846 12.91 27.84 -23.90
N SER A 847 14.22 28.11 -24.00
CA SER A 847 14.90 28.31 -25.28
C SER A 847 14.85 27.06 -26.16
N ALA A 848 15.01 25.88 -25.57
CA ALA A 848 14.89 24.63 -26.29
C ALA A 848 13.46 24.38 -26.83
N LEU A 849 12.42 24.73 -26.04
CA LEU A 849 11.02 24.65 -26.47
C LEU A 849 10.71 25.60 -27.63
N GLU A 850 11.16 26.86 -27.56
CA GLU A 850 10.94 27.86 -28.61
C GLU A 850 11.54 27.44 -29.97
N ASN A 851 12.61 26.63 -29.93
CA ASN A 851 13.29 26.11 -31.12
C ASN A 851 12.75 24.76 -31.63
N THR A 852 11.80 24.12 -30.92
CA THR A 852 11.25 22.80 -31.30
C THR A 852 9.73 22.80 -31.46
N ALA A 853 9.25 22.66 -32.70
CA ALA A 853 7.82 22.62 -33.03
C ALA A 853 7.03 21.40 -32.51
N GLN A 854 7.70 20.47 -31.81
CA GLN A 854 7.13 19.21 -31.35
C GLN A 854 6.34 19.33 -30.02
N TYR A 855 6.57 20.40 -29.25
CA TYR A 855 5.97 20.56 -27.91
C TYR A 855 4.67 21.34 -27.92
N SER A 856 3.77 21.02 -26.99
CA SER A 856 2.44 21.63 -26.90
C SER A 856 2.51 23.09 -26.43
N ARG A 857 1.46 23.88 -26.72
CA ARG A 857 1.31 25.23 -26.16
C ARG A 857 1.21 25.22 -24.63
N ASP A 858 0.67 24.14 -24.06
CA ASP A 858 0.54 23.96 -22.61
C ASP A 858 1.92 23.74 -21.96
N ASP A 859 2.84 22.98 -22.59
CA ASP A 859 4.22 22.82 -22.11
C ASP A 859 4.98 24.15 -22.11
N HIS A 860 4.80 24.96 -23.15
CA HIS A 860 5.36 26.32 -23.21
C HIS A 860 4.80 27.23 -22.11
N SER A 861 3.50 27.11 -21.81
CA SER A 861 2.86 27.85 -20.72
C SER A 861 3.44 27.47 -19.35
N ARG A 862 3.59 26.16 -19.10
CA ARG A 862 4.19 25.64 -17.85
C ARG A 862 5.64 26.08 -17.66
N ALA A 863 6.46 26.05 -18.72
CA ALA A 863 7.84 26.52 -18.66
C ALA A 863 7.92 28.02 -18.32
N ASN A 864 7.07 28.86 -18.95
CA ASN A 864 6.98 30.28 -18.62
C ASN A 864 6.53 30.53 -17.17
N TYR A 865 5.57 29.74 -16.67
CA TYR A 865 5.13 29.81 -15.28
C TYR A 865 6.27 29.49 -14.30
N ASN A 866 7.01 28.39 -14.52
CA ASN A 866 8.12 28.00 -13.65
C ASN A 866 9.23 29.05 -13.63
N LEU A 867 9.57 29.62 -14.79
CA LEU A 867 10.52 30.72 -14.92
C LEU A 867 10.05 31.96 -14.16
N ALA A 868 8.77 32.31 -14.26
CA ALA A 868 8.19 33.43 -13.52
C ALA A 868 8.31 33.24 -12.00
N MET A 869 8.02 32.05 -11.49
CA MET A 869 8.15 31.75 -10.06
C MET A 869 9.60 31.84 -9.58
N SER A 870 10.57 31.44 -10.42
CA SER A 870 12.01 31.59 -10.15
C SER A 870 12.42 33.07 -10.09
N MET A 871 11.95 33.88 -11.05
CA MET A 871 12.20 35.33 -11.09
C MET A 871 11.59 36.06 -9.89
N ALA A 872 10.36 35.69 -9.50
CA ALA A 872 9.67 36.29 -8.35
C ALA A 872 10.43 36.07 -7.04
N ARG A 873 10.95 34.86 -6.80
CA ARG A 873 11.77 34.55 -5.60
C ARG A 873 13.06 35.38 -5.53
N ARG A 874 13.59 35.78 -6.68
CA ARG A 874 14.79 36.63 -6.81
C ARG A 874 14.48 38.12 -6.75
N GLY A 875 13.23 38.51 -6.47
CA GLY A 875 12.81 39.92 -6.45
C GLY A 875 12.68 40.56 -7.84
N ARG A 876 12.79 39.80 -8.94
CA ARG A 876 12.58 40.30 -10.31
C ARG A 876 11.10 40.25 -10.67
N VAL A 877 10.30 41.01 -9.91
CA VAL A 877 8.83 40.94 -9.90
C VAL A 877 8.21 41.35 -11.25
N GLN A 878 8.80 42.32 -11.96
CA GLN A 878 8.32 42.78 -13.27
C GLN A 878 8.53 41.74 -14.37
N GLU A 879 9.67 41.04 -14.36
CA GLU A 879 9.95 40.01 -15.36
C GLU A 879 9.09 38.77 -15.14
N ALA A 880 8.85 38.44 -13.86
CA ALA A 880 7.91 37.39 -13.49
C ALA A 880 6.49 37.68 -14.01
N GLU A 881 6.01 38.92 -13.92
CA GLU A 881 4.74 39.33 -14.53
C GLU A 881 4.72 39.08 -16.05
N VAL A 882 5.78 39.47 -16.77
CA VAL A 882 5.87 39.28 -18.23
C VAL A 882 5.75 37.79 -18.58
N CYS A 883 6.48 36.93 -17.87
CA CYS A 883 6.40 35.49 -18.07
C CYS A 883 5.01 34.91 -17.77
N LEU A 884 4.34 35.33 -16.68
CA LEU A 884 2.97 34.88 -16.38
C LEU A 884 1.96 35.33 -17.44
N ARG A 885 2.07 36.57 -17.95
CA ARG A 885 1.18 37.04 -19.02
C ARG A 885 1.41 36.28 -20.33
N LYS A 886 2.66 35.94 -20.66
CA LYS A 886 2.97 35.04 -21.79
C LYS A 886 2.36 33.65 -21.59
N ALA A 887 2.48 33.08 -20.39
CA ALA A 887 1.89 31.79 -20.05
C ALA A 887 0.36 31.79 -20.21
N LEU A 888 -0.32 32.86 -19.77
CA LEU A 888 -1.78 33.01 -19.94
C LEU A 888 -2.18 33.11 -21.41
N LYS A 889 -1.43 33.87 -22.22
CA LYS A 889 -1.69 34.01 -23.66
C LYS A 889 -1.57 32.67 -24.38
N LEU A 890 -0.62 31.83 -23.98
CA LEU A 890 -0.45 30.48 -24.55
C LEU A 890 -1.62 29.53 -24.24
N LEU A 891 -2.36 29.79 -23.17
CA LEU A 891 -3.56 29.03 -22.78
C LEU A 891 -4.85 29.54 -23.42
N GLU A 892 -4.81 30.62 -24.22
CA GLU A 892 -5.97 31.11 -24.97
C GLU A 892 -6.45 30.04 -25.97
N GLY A 893 -7.61 29.45 -25.70
CA GLY A 893 -8.19 28.35 -26.49
C GLY A 893 -7.93 26.94 -25.96
N SER A 894 -7.19 26.77 -24.87
CA SER A 894 -7.02 25.48 -24.17
C SER A 894 -8.23 25.18 -23.28
N GLN A 895 -8.58 23.89 -23.12
CA GLN A 895 -9.64 23.45 -22.20
C GLN A 895 -9.19 23.41 -20.73
N SER A 896 -7.91 23.68 -20.42
CA SER A 896 -7.39 23.65 -19.05
C SER A 896 -7.81 24.90 -18.24
N GLU A 897 -9.08 24.94 -17.79
CA GLU A 897 -9.56 26.01 -16.92
C GLU A 897 -8.79 26.09 -15.59
N ARG A 898 -8.24 24.95 -15.13
CA ARG A 898 -7.49 24.83 -13.88
C ARG A 898 -6.11 25.49 -13.95
N ASP A 899 -5.32 25.24 -14.99
CA ASP A 899 -4.00 25.85 -15.14
C ASP A 899 -4.11 27.37 -15.33
N ARG A 900 -5.16 27.80 -16.05
CA ARG A 900 -5.50 29.21 -16.17
C ARG A 900 -5.74 29.83 -14.78
N ALA A 901 -6.57 29.22 -13.94
CA ALA A 901 -6.85 29.73 -12.59
C ALA A 901 -5.57 29.86 -11.74
N ILE A 902 -4.69 28.85 -11.77
CA ILE A 902 -3.43 28.85 -11.01
C ILE A 902 -2.51 29.98 -11.46
N ILE A 903 -2.31 30.13 -12.78
CA ILE A 903 -1.42 31.17 -13.32
C ILE A 903 -2.00 32.56 -13.07
N THR A 904 -3.32 32.73 -13.20
CA THR A 904 -3.98 34.00 -12.83
C THR A 904 -3.85 34.32 -11.35
N GLY A 905 -3.96 33.32 -10.46
CA GLY A 905 -3.77 33.51 -9.03
C GLY A 905 -2.38 33.99 -8.66
N ARG A 906 -1.35 33.38 -9.26
CA ARG A 906 0.04 33.84 -9.09
C ARG A 906 0.28 35.22 -9.67
N LEU A 907 -0.36 35.55 -10.80
CA LEU A 907 -0.32 36.91 -11.34
C LEU A 907 -0.95 37.88 -10.34
N GLY A 908 -2.07 37.51 -9.72
CA GLY A 908 -2.68 38.26 -8.62
C GLY A 908 -1.72 38.47 -7.44
N ASP A 909 -1.02 37.43 -6.98
CA ASP A 909 -0.01 37.53 -5.91
C ASP A 909 1.10 38.53 -6.28
N ILE A 910 1.62 38.44 -7.51
CA ILE A 910 2.67 39.33 -8.03
C ILE A 910 2.19 40.79 -8.09
N LEU A 911 0.96 41.03 -8.56
CA LEU A 911 0.38 42.36 -8.63
C LEU A 911 0.18 42.97 -7.23
N VAL A 912 -0.18 42.16 -6.22
CA VAL A 912 -0.25 42.60 -4.82
C VAL A 912 1.13 43.05 -4.32
N ILE A 913 2.20 42.29 -4.64
CA ILE A 913 3.58 42.66 -4.29
C ILE A 913 3.98 43.98 -4.97
N GLN A 914 3.54 44.22 -6.21
CA GLN A 914 3.76 45.48 -6.93
C GLN A 914 2.86 46.65 -6.45
N GLY A 915 1.94 46.42 -5.50
CA GLY A 915 0.98 47.42 -5.03
C GLY A 915 -0.20 47.70 -5.97
N ARG A 916 -0.38 46.90 -7.03
CA ARG A 916 -1.48 47.01 -8.01
C ARG A 916 -2.72 46.25 -7.55
N PHE A 917 -3.29 46.68 -6.43
CA PHE A 917 -4.37 45.98 -5.74
C PHE A 917 -5.67 45.88 -6.55
N ALA A 918 -6.03 46.91 -7.33
CA ALA A 918 -7.25 46.92 -8.12
C ALA A 918 -7.25 45.82 -9.20
N GLU A 919 -6.15 45.70 -9.96
CA GLU A 919 -6.01 44.65 -10.97
C GLU A 919 -5.94 43.25 -10.34
N ALA A 920 -5.27 43.11 -9.20
CA ALA A 920 -5.24 41.85 -8.47
C ALA A 920 -6.65 41.43 -8.00
N LEU A 921 -7.46 42.38 -7.55
CA LEU A 921 -8.84 42.14 -7.13
C LEU A 921 -9.72 41.71 -8.31
N THR A 922 -9.65 42.41 -9.44
CA THR A 922 -10.35 42.05 -10.67
C THR A 922 -10.02 40.61 -11.10
N ILE A 923 -8.75 40.23 -11.10
CA ILE A 923 -8.35 38.86 -11.45
C ILE A 923 -8.98 37.84 -10.49
N ARG A 924 -8.95 38.08 -9.18
CA ARG A 924 -9.50 37.14 -8.20
C ARG A 924 -11.03 37.05 -8.28
N GLU A 925 -11.72 38.18 -8.45
CA GLU A 925 -13.18 38.25 -8.42
C GLU A 925 -13.83 37.83 -9.75
N GLU A 926 -13.30 38.30 -10.87
CA GLU A 926 -13.91 38.09 -12.20
C GLU A 926 -13.38 36.85 -12.92
N ILE A 927 -12.20 36.35 -12.55
CA ILE A 927 -11.57 35.19 -13.22
C ILE A 927 -11.50 33.96 -12.31
N GLU A 928 -10.82 34.05 -11.16
CA GLU A 928 -10.61 32.87 -10.29
C GLU A 928 -11.92 32.34 -9.69
N LEU A 929 -12.69 33.18 -8.97
CA LEU A 929 -13.89 32.72 -8.27
C LEU A 929 -14.91 32.03 -9.20
N PRO A 930 -15.21 32.54 -10.41
CA PRO A 930 -16.11 31.86 -11.34
C PRO A 930 -15.58 30.52 -11.84
N ILE A 931 -14.26 30.38 -12.06
CA ILE A 931 -13.66 29.11 -12.46
C ILE A 931 -13.82 28.07 -11.34
N TYR A 932 -13.46 28.42 -10.10
CA TYR A 932 -13.60 27.50 -8.97
C TYR A 932 -15.05 27.11 -8.72
N LEU A 933 -15.99 28.06 -8.85
CA LEU A 933 -17.42 27.78 -8.72
C LEU A 933 -17.94 26.81 -9.79
N ARG A 934 -17.55 26.98 -11.07
CA ARG A 934 -17.93 26.06 -12.16
C ARG A 934 -17.33 24.67 -12.00
N SER A 935 -16.10 24.59 -11.50
CA SER A 935 -15.40 23.31 -11.28
C SER A 935 -15.89 22.54 -10.04
N GLY A 936 -16.68 23.17 -9.17
CA GLY A 936 -17.09 22.58 -7.89
C GLY A 936 -16.00 22.60 -6.80
N ASP A 937 -14.83 23.21 -7.06
CA ASP A 937 -13.74 23.35 -6.09
C ASP A 937 -14.03 24.45 -5.06
N LEU A 938 -14.91 24.11 -4.11
CA LEU A 938 -15.31 25.01 -3.03
C LEU A 938 -14.18 25.30 -2.03
N ARG A 939 -13.14 24.46 -1.96
CA ARG A 939 -11.95 24.68 -1.12
C ARG A 939 -11.11 25.83 -1.70
N SER A 940 -10.73 25.75 -2.98
CA SER A 940 -9.96 26.81 -3.66
C SER A 940 -10.75 28.11 -3.73
N TRP A 941 -12.07 28.04 -3.94
CA TRP A 941 -12.95 29.22 -3.86
C TRP A 941 -12.85 29.93 -2.50
N ALA A 942 -12.91 29.18 -1.39
CA ALA A 942 -12.80 29.75 -0.05
C ALA A 942 -11.40 30.33 0.22
N LEU A 943 -10.33 29.70 -0.29
CA LEU A 943 -8.97 30.22 -0.18
C LEU A 943 -8.76 31.50 -1.01
N THR A 944 -9.34 31.61 -2.21
CA THR A 944 -9.32 32.86 -2.98
C THR A 944 -10.05 33.98 -2.23
N LYS A 945 -11.16 33.69 -1.54
CA LYS A 945 -11.83 34.67 -0.66
C LYS A 945 -10.95 35.14 0.50
N VAL A 946 -10.15 34.24 1.08
CA VAL A 946 -9.15 34.59 2.09
C VAL A 946 -8.08 35.54 1.53
N ASN A 947 -7.64 35.32 0.28
CA ASN A 947 -6.69 36.22 -0.36
C ASN A 947 -7.30 37.58 -0.75
N ILE A 948 -8.56 37.60 -1.16
CA ILE A 948 -9.30 38.87 -1.39
C ILE A 948 -9.38 39.67 -0.10
N ALA A 949 -9.64 39.02 1.05
CA ALA A 949 -9.63 39.69 2.34
C ALA A 949 -8.27 40.35 2.68
N ASP A 950 -7.14 39.73 2.29
CA ASP A 950 -5.80 40.32 2.44
C ASP A 950 -5.65 41.61 1.60
N ILE A 951 -6.13 41.57 0.35
CA ILE A 951 -6.09 42.73 -0.57
C ILE A 951 -6.95 43.87 -0.03
N LEU A 952 -8.17 43.57 0.43
CA LEU A 952 -9.10 44.54 0.98
C LEU A 952 -8.55 45.19 2.27
N GLU A 953 -7.86 44.42 3.12
CA GLU A 953 -7.19 44.97 4.30
C GLU A 953 -6.08 45.96 3.90
N ARG A 954 -5.22 45.60 2.93
CA ARG A 954 -4.18 46.50 2.41
C ARG A 954 -4.72 47.77 1.74
N GLN A 955 -5.95 47.71 1.20
CA GLN A 955 -6.68 48.86 0.68
C GLN A 955 -7.37 49.70 1.78
N GLY A 956 -7.22 49.34 3.06
CA GLY A 956 -7.84 50.05 4.18
C GLY A 956 -9.31 49.73 4.38
N GLN A 957 -9.80 48.58 3.90
CA GLN A 957 -11.19 48.12 4.03
C GLN A 957 -11.32 46.87 4.95
N PRO A 958 -10.93 46.96 6.24
CA PRO A 958 -10.90 45.80 7.13
C PRO A 958 -12.29 45.21 7.40
N ASP A 959 -13.37 46.00 7.34
CA ASP A 959 -14.74 45.53 7.53
C ASP A 959 -15.22 44.59 6.43
N ALA A 960 -14.91 44.92 5.17
CA ALA A 960 -15.24 44.07 4.04
C ALA A 960 -14.46 42.75 4.12
N ALA A 961 -13.18 42.82 4.48
CA ALA A 961 -12.32 41.66 4.69
C ALA A 961 -12.86 40.73 5.80
N ILE A 962 -13.19 41.28 6.98
CA ILE A 962 -13.76 40.52 8.10
C ILE A 962 -15.06 39.85 7.71
N ARG A 963 -15.95 40.56 6.99
CA ARG A 963 -17.23 40.01 6.54
C ARG A 963 -17.00 38.79 5.65
N ILE A 964 -16.19 38.91 4.60
CA ILE A 964 -15.89 37.80 3.69
C ILE A 964 -15.32 36.59 4.44
N LEU A 965 -14.39 36.81 5.38
CA LEU A 965 -13.81 35.72 6.16
C LEU A 965 -14.84 35.03 7.07
N LYS A 966 -15.68 35.80 7.79
CA LYS A 966 -16.66 35.27 8.75
C LYS A 966 -17.89 34.65 8.10
N SER A 967 -18.44 35.24 7.03
CA SER A 967 -19.72 34.80 6.45
C SER A 967 -19.57 33.85 5.26
N GLU A 968 -18.45 33.89 4.54
CA GLU A 968 -18.27 33.11 3.30
C GLU A 968 -17.17 32.05 3.44
N ALA A 969 -15.93 32.47 3.74
CA ALA A 969 -14.77 31.57 3.68
C ALA A 969 -14.76 30.54 4.82
N LEU A 970 -14.82 30.98 6.08
CA LEU A 970 -14.73 30.09 7.24
C LEU A 970 -15.89 29.08 7.33
N PRO A 971 -17.18 29.45 7.11
CA PRO A 971 -18.28 28.50 7.10
C PRO A 971 -18.14 27.44 5.99
N THR A 972 -17.65 27.84 4.81
CA THR A 972 -17.42 26.91 3.69
C THR A 972 -16.35 25.89 4.06
N LEU A 973 -15.20 26.33 4.57
CA LEU A 973 -14.12 25.44 5.01
C LEU A 973 -14.56 24.49 6.13
N LYS A 974 -15.33 24.99 7.12
CA LYS A 974 -15.89 24.15 8.18
C LYS A 974 -16.87 23.11 7.66
N ARG A 975 -17.73 23.46 6.70
CA ARG A 975 -18.68 22.53 6.07
C ARG A 975 -17.97 21.43 5.29
N LEU A 976 -16.87 21.76 4.63
CA LEU A 976 -16.03 20.81 3.89
C LEU A 976 -15.12 19.98 4.81
N ARG A 977 -15.11 20.22 6.13
CA ARG A 977 -14.19 19.61 7.09
C ARG A 977 -12.70 19.84 6.76
N CYS A 978 -12.38 20.94 6.07
CA CYS A 978 -11.01 21.41 5.85
C CYS A 978 -10.50 22.08 7.14
N VAL A 979 -10.14 21.26 8.14
CA VAL A 979 -9.83 21.72 9.50
C VAL A 979 -8.59 22.61 9.55
N ARG A 980 -7.54 22.25 8.80
CA ARG A 980 -6.26 23.00 8.75
C ARG A 980 -6.46 24.38 8.13
N GLU A 981 -7.14 24.48 7.00
CA GLU A 981 -7.39 25.73 6.28
C GLU A 981 -8.38 26.61 7.02
N ALA A 982 -9.37 26.02 7.67
CA ALA A 982 -10.24 26.77 8.59
C ALA A 982 -9.40 27.42 9.69
N ALA A 983 -8.39 26.72 10.23
CA ALA A 983 -7.48 27.27 11.21
C ALA A 983 -6.61 28.41 10.63
N ILE A 984 -6.04 28.25 9.43
CA ILE A 984 -5.28 29.34 8.75
C ILE A 984 -6.19 30.56 8.50
N CYS A 985 -7.43 30.34 8.06
CA CYS A 985 -8.44 31.38 7.86
C CYS A 985 -8.77 32.10 9.18
N MET A 986 -8.88 31.36 10.30
CA MET A 986 -9.05 31.93 11.64
C MET A 986 -7.86 32.84 12.01
N GLY A 987 -6.62 32.42 11.75
CA GLY A 987 -5.45 33.27 12.04
C GLY A 987 -5.44 34.58 11.25
N LYS A 988 -5.75 34.52 9.94
CA LYS A 988 -5.90 35.74 9.13
C LYS A 988 -7.02 36.64 9.64
N LEU A 989 -8.17 36.07 10.00
CA LEU A 989 -9.28 36.82 10.59
C LEU A 989 -8.85 37.51 11.91
N ALA A 990 -8.15 36.80 12.78
CA ALA A 990 -7.67 37.33 14.06
C ALA A 990 -6.68 38.48 13.86
N MET A 991 -5.77 38.37 12.88
CA MET A 991 -4.84 39.45 12.51
C MET A 991 -5.57 40.71 12.02
N ILE A 992 -6.60 40.57 11.18
CA ILE A 992 -7.37 41.73 10.68
C ILE A 992 -8.21 42.36 11.81
N LEU A 993 -8.80 41.54 12.69
CA LEU A 993 -9.53 42.03 13.88
C LEU A 993 -8.60 42.81 14.83
N THR A 994 -7.38 42.33 15.00
CA THR A 994 -6.32 42.96 15.79
C THR A 994 -5.98 44.35 15.25
N LYS A 995 -5.66 44.46 13.96
CA LYS A 995 -5.35 45.75 13.31
C LYS A 995 -6.51 46.74 13.38
N ARG A 996 -7.76 46.24 13.39
CA ARG A 996 -8.96 47.06 13.59
C ARG A 996 -9.15 47.51 15.05
N GLY A 997 -8.50 46.86 16.01
CA GLY A 997 -8.63 47.14 17.45
C GLY A 997 -9.70 46.30 18.18
N ASP A 998 -10.31 45.29 17.54
CA ASP A 998 -11.27 44.38 18.20
C ASP A 998 -10.56 43.20 18.88
N MET A 999 -9.94 43.51 20.01
CA MET A 999 -9.08 42.58 20.76
C MET A 999 -9.83 41.37 21.29
N ARG A 1000 -11.06 41.55 21.79
CA ARG A 1000 -11.84 40.46 22.37
C ARG A 1000 -12.18 39.40 21.33
N SER A 1001 -12.59 39.83 20.14
CA SER A 1001 -12.86 38.91 19.04
C SER A 1001 -11.58 38.26 18.52
N ALA A 1002 -10.46 39.00 18.42
CA ALA A 1002 -9.18 38.46 17.98
C ALA A 1002 -8.68 37.34 18.91
N ASP A 1003 -8.65 37.58 20.22
CA ASP A 1003 -8.24 36.59 21.23
C ASP A 1003 -9.10 35.32 21.19
N HIS A 1004 -10.41 35.49 21.02
CA HIS A 1004 -11.33 34.36 20.91
C HIS A 1004 -11.01 33.50 19.68
N VAL A 1005 -10.75 34.14 18.53
CA VAL A 1005 -10.40 33.43 17.28
C VAL A 1005 -9.03 32.77 17.38
N TRP A 1006 -8.03 33.44 17.97
CA TRP A 1006 -6.71 32.87 18.22
C TRP A 1006 -6.76 31.61 19.09
N ARG A 1007 -7.56 31.62 20.18
CA ARG A 1007 -7.76 30.44 21.04
C ARG A 1007 -8.38 29.28 20.30
N MET A 1008 -9.42 29.53 19.51
CA MET A 1008 -10.05 28.48 18.68
C MET A 1008 -9.06 27.89 17.66
N GLN A 1009 -8.21 28.70 17.05
CA GLN A 1009 -7.20 28.24 16.11
C GLN A 1009 -6.16 27.34 16.78
N ILE A 1010 -5.63 27.75 17.94
CA ILE A 1010 -4.66 26.96 18.69
C ILE A 1010 -5.27 25.61 19.11
N GLU A 1011 -6.47 25.61 19.71
CA GLU A 1011 -7.16 24.37 20.09
C GLU A 1011 -7.35 23.45 18.89
N THR A 1012 -7.63 24.02 17.72
CA THR A 1012 -7.78 23.25 16.48
C THR A 1012 -6.46 22.60 16.05
N PHE A 1013 -5.35 23.34 16.05
CA PHE A 1013 -4.04 22.77 15.69
C PHE A 1013 -3.50 21.80 16.74
N GLU A 1014 -3.76 22.02 18.03
CA GLU A 1014 -3.43 21.07 19.10
C GLU A 1014 -4.15 19.73 18.93
N ARG A 1015 -5.44 19.77 18.55
CA ARG A 1015 -6.22 18.55 18.23
C ARG A 1015 -5.71 17.81 17.00
N LEU A 1016 -5.13 18.53 16.03
CA LEU A 1016 -4.49 17.93 14.85
C LEU A 1016 -3.08 17.38 15.17
N GLY A 1017 -2.52 17.71 16.34
CA GLY A 1017 -1.14 17.39 16.70
C GLY A 1017 -0.09 18.17 15.90
N ASP A 1018 -0.48 19.26 15.21
CA ASP A 1018 0.43 20.10 14.43
C ASP A 1018 1.11 21.12 15.34
N LEU A 1019 2.12 20.65 16.09
CA LEU A 1019 2.85 21.47 17.05
C LEU A 1019 3.56 22.66 16.39
N ARG A 1020 3.94 22.55 15.10
CA ARG A 1020 4.60 23.63 14.36
C ARG A 1020 3.62 24.78 14.09
N GLU A 1021 2.41 24.48 13.63
CA GLU A 1021 1.38 25.52 13.42
C GLU A 1021 0.89 26.12 14.74
N VAL A 1022 0.85 25.33 15.83
CA VAL A 1022 0.61 25.87 17.19
C VAL A 1022 1.70 26.87 17.56
N ALA A 1023 2.97 26.54 17.34
CA ALA A 1023 4.08 27.46 17.59
C ALA A 1023 3.94 28.73 16.73
N ILE A 1024 3.67 28.61 15.43
CA ILE A 1024 3.47 29.77 14.54
C ILE A 1024 2.34 30.67 15.03
N ALA A 1025 1.19 30.09 15.41
CA ALA A 1025 0.05 30.83 15.94
C ALA A 1025 0.43 31.59 17.22
N TRP A 1026 1.10 30.96 18.17
CA TRP A 1026 1.63 31.65 19.36
C TRP A 1026 2.61 32.77 19.01
N GLY A 1027 3.40 32.61 17.94
CA GLY A 1027 4.31 33.63 17.45
C GLY A 1027 3.58 34.85 16.91
N MET A 1028 2.54 34.64 16.12
CA MET A 1028 1.70 35.72 15.58
C MET A 1028 0.97 36.48 16.71
N ILE A 1029 0.53 35.77 17.75
CA ILE A 1029 -0.06 36.40 18.94
C ILE A 1029 0.99 37.23 19.68
N ALA A 1030 2.20 36.71 19.88
CA ALA A 1030 3.28 37.46 20.52
C ALA A 1030 3.70 38.70 19.71
N ASP A 1031 3.80 38.58 18.37
CA ASP A 1031 4.08 39.72 17.48
C ASP A 1031 2.98 40.78 17.54
N THR A 1032 1.72 40.35 17.64
CA THR A 1032 0.56 41.24 17.87
C THR A 1032 0.70 42.01 19.18
N HIS A 1033 0.99 41.33 20.30
CA HIS A 1033 1.22 41.99 21.59
C HIS A 1033 2.41 42.97 21.53
N ARG A 1034 3.46 42.63 20.78
CA ARG A 1034 4.63 43.50 20.56
C ARG A 1034 4.27 44.78 19.81
N GLU A 1035 3.48 44.70 18.73
CA GLU A 1035 3.01 45.87 17.98
C GLU A 1035 2.13 46.80 18.83
N MET A 1036 1.51 46.26 19.88
CA MET A 1036 0.70 47.01 20.86
C MET A 1036 1.50 47.51 22.06
N GLU A 1037 2.84 47.45 21.99
CA GLU A 1037 3.77 47.81 23.08
C GLU A 1037 3.60 46.97 24.37
N GLN A 1038 2.89 45.84 24.30
CA GLN A 1038 2.73 44.88 25.40
C GLN A 1038 3.89 43.88 25.42
N LEU A 1039 5.10 44.40 25.59
CA LEU A 1039 6.35 43.63 25.43
C LEU A 1039 6.51 42.51 26.47
N ASP A 1040 5.93 42.65 27.67
CA ASP A 1040 5.95 41.61 28.71
C ASP A 1040 5.16 40.36 28.32
N GLU A 1041 3.97 40.54 27.75
CA GLU A 1041 3.12 39.43 27.34
C GLU A 1041 3.70 38.71 26.11
N ALA A 1042 4.22 39.48 25.14
CA ALA A 1042 4.95 38.93 24.00
C ALA A 1042 6.15 38.06 24.43
N LEU A 1043 6.93 38.55 25.39
CA LEU A 1043 8.06 37.81 25.95
C LEU A 1043 7.61 36.54 26.71
N HIS A 1044 6.52 36.64 27.48
CA HIS A 1044 5.95 35.51 28.20
C HIS A 1044 5.47 34.42 27.24
N ILE A 1045 4.79 34.77 26.16
CA ILE A 1045 4.30 33.81 25.15
C ILE A 1045 5.47 33.12 24.46
N HIS A 1046 6.49 33.86 24.01
CA HIS A 1046 7.67 33.26 23.38
C HIS A 1046 8.37 32.26 24.32
N ARG A 1047 8.58 32.61 25.60
CA ARG A 1047 9.28 31.77 26.59
C ARG A 1047 8.46 30.59 27.11
N SER A 1048 7.18 30.79 27.40
CA SER A 1048 6.36 29.79 28.09
C SER A 1048 5.53 28.90 27.16
N LYS A 1049 5.29 29.34 25.91
CA LYS A 1049 4.47 28.62 24.93
C LYS A 1049 5.29 28.13 23.74
N GLN A 1050 5.98 29.03 23.02
CA GLN A 1050 6.70 28.65 21.80
C GLN A 1050 8.00 27.87 22.06
N LEU A 1051 8.85 28.34 22.96
CA LEU A 1051 10.16 27.73 23.20
C LEU A 1051 10.04 26.25 23.65
N PRO A 1052 9.15 25.86 24.58
CA PRO A 1052 8.97 24.46 24.94
C PRO A 1052 8.48 23.58 23.78
N ILE A 1053 7.72 24.16 22.84
CA ILE A 1053 7.30 23.43 21.64
C ILE A 1053 8.51 23.17 20.74
N ALA A 1054 9.32 24.19 20.46
CA ALA A 1054 10.54 24.05 19.66
C ALA A 1054 11.54 23.06 20.28
N GLU A 1055 11.64 23.02 21.61
CA GLU A 1055 12.48 22.05 22.34
C GLU A 1055 11.92 20.63 22.25
N ARG A 1056 10.60 20.45 22.37
CA ARG A 1056 9.95 19.14 22.23
C ARG A 1056 10.01 18.58 20.81
N THR A 1057 9.96 19.43 19.79
CA THR A 1057 10.06 19.00 18.38
C THR A 1057 11.50 18.70 17.97
N GLY A 1058 12.49 19.24 18.69
CA GLY A 1058 13.91 19.11 18.33
C GLY A 1058 14.25 19.85 17.03
N ASP A 1059 13.42 20.80 16.61
CA ASP A 1059 13.64 21.62 15.42
C ASP A 1059 14.58 22.78 15.77
N LEU A 1060 15.84 22.63 15.35
CA LEU A 1060 16.89 23.61 15.62
C LEU A 1060 16.63 24.95 14.93
N SER A 1061 16.01 24.95 13.75
CA SER A 1061 15.66 26.16 13.00
C SER A 1061 14.54 26.93 13.69
N MET A 1062 13.47 26.22 14.10
CA MET A 1062 12.38 26.82 14.88
C MET A 1062 12.88 27.39 16.20
N LYS A 1063 13.75 26.65 16.91
CA LYS A 1063 14.36 27.14 18.15
C LYS A 1063 15.13 28.43 17.90
N ALA A 1064 16.03 28.46 16.91
CA ALA A 1064 16.79 29.66 16.55
C ALA A 1064 15.87 30.84 16.22
N GLY A 1065 14.81 30.62 15.44
CA GLY A 1065 13.84 31.66 15.10
C GLY A 1065 13.04 32.19 16.31
N VAL A 1066 12.61 31.33 17.24
CA VAL A 1066 11.94 31.76 18.49
C VAL A 1066 12.90 32.57 19.36
N MET A 1067 14.14 32.13 19.44
CA MET A 1067 15.19 32.82 20.16
C MET A 1067 15.51 34.21 19.59
N GLY A 1068 15.61 34.33 18.26
CA GLY A 1068 15.76 35.61 17.58
C GLY A 1068 14.61 36.58 17.88
N ARG A 1069 13.37 36.09 17.96
CA ARG A 1069 12.21 36.89 18.37
C ARG A 1069 12.28 37.32 19.83
N ILE A 1070 12.71 36.43 20.74
CA ILE A 1070 12.96 36.79 22.15
C ILE A 1070 14.01 37.91 22.24
N ALA A 1071 15.13 37.78 21.51
CA ALA A 1071 16.16 38.83 21.46
C ALA A 1071 15.60 40.15 20.92
N HIS A 1072 14.75 40.10 19.90
CA HIS A 1072 14.09 41.29 19.36
C HIS A 1072 13.18 41.97 20.39
N VAL A 1073 12.39 41.21 21.16
CA VAL A 1073 11.54 41.75 22.23
C VAL A 1073 12.39 42.33 23.37
N LEU A 1074 13.49 41.67 23.76
CA LEU A 1074 14.41 42.18 24.77
C LEU A 1074 15.07 43.50 24.36
N ARG A 1075 15.53 43.60 23.09
CA ARG A 1075 16.06 44.84 22.52
C ARG A 1075 15.02 45.97 22.58
N ALA A 1076 13.78 45.71 22.19
CA ALA A 1076 12.69 46.68 22.26
C ALA A 1076 12.37 47.13 23.71
N LYS A 1077 12.60 46.26 24.70
CA LYS A 1077 12.50 46.60 26.13
C LYS A 1077 13.73 47.34 26.69
N GLY A 1078 14.78 47.51 25.88
CA GLY A 1078 16.05 48.12 26.31
C GLY A 1078 17.03 47.14 26.97
N ASP A 1079 16.72 45.85 27.05
CA ASP A 1079 17.67 44.81 27.51
C ASP A 1079 18.58 44.39 26.35
N LEU A 1080 19.51 45.28 26.01
CA LEU A 1080 20.45 45.08 24.91
C LEU A 1080 21.44 43.95 25.19
N SER A 1081 21.83 43.75 26.46
CA SER A 1081 22.78 42.71 26.86
C SER A 1081 22.17 41.31 26.75
N GLY A 1082 20.93 41.12 27.25
CA GLY A 1082 20.21 39.86 27.11
C GLY A 1082 19.87 39.53 25.66
N ALA A 1083 19.53 40.55 24.85
CA ALA A 1083 19.33 40.38 23.41
C ALA A 1083 20.62 39.92 22.72
N LEU A 1084 21.75 40.56 23.00
CA LEU A 1084 23.05 40.24 22.42
C LEU A 1084 23.50 38.81 22.76
N GLN A 1085 23.36 38.41 24.03
CA GLN A 1085 23.72 37.07 24.49
C GLN A 1085 22.96 35.98 23.73
N ILE A 1086 21.64 36.14 23.61
CA ILE A 1086 20.78 35.19 22.88
C ILE A 1086 21.22 35.03 21.43
N ARG A 1087 21.55 36.13 20.75
CA ARG A 1087 21.97 36.10 19.35
C ARG A 1087 23.33 35.42 19.16
N LEU A 1088 24.31 35.76 19.98
CA LEU A 1088 25.68 35.26 19.87
C LEU A 1088 25.83 33.80 20.33
N GLU A 1089 25.21 33.42 21.46
CA GLU A 1089 25.46 32.12 22.08
C GLU A 1089 24.53 31.02 21.60
N GLN A 1090 23.40 31.36 20.97
CA GLN A 1090 22.39 30.37 20.63
C GLN A 1090 21.82 30.52 19.21
N GLU A 1091 21.49 31.72 18.73
CA GLU A 1091 20.93 31.90 17.37
C GLU A 1091 21.98 31.66 16.27
N ILE A 1092 23.13 32.33 16.34
CA ILE A 1092 24.20 32.20 15.32
C ILE A 1092 24.78 30.77 15.24
N PRO A 1093 25.17 30.12 16.36
CA PRO A 1093 25.68 28.75 16.31
C PRO A 1093 24.67 27.74 15.77
N ALA A 1094 23.37 27.98 15.99
CA ALA A 1094 22.32 27.15 15.44
C ALA A 1094 22.26 27.26 13.91
N TYR A 1095 22.29 28.47 13.34
CA TYR A 1095 22.31 28.65 11.88
C TYR A 1095 23.62 28.16 11.24
N GLU A 1096 24.76 28.25 11.95
CA GLU A 1096 26.02 27.64 11.52
C GLU A 1096 25.93 26.11 11.42
N THR A 1097 25.33 25.47 12.43
CA THR A 1097 25.13 24.01 12.46
C THR A 1097 24.18 23.56 11.34
N LEU A 1098 23.19 24.40 11.00
CA LEU A 1098 22.25 24.17 9.91
C LEU A 1098 22.84 24.45 8.52
N GLY A 1099 23.99 25.13 8.44
CA GLY A 1099 24.56 25.60 7.18
C GLY A 1099 23.76 26.72 6.51
N ASP A 1100 22.86 27.40 7.23
CA ASP A 1100 22.03 28.49 6.71
C ASP A 1100 22.80 29.83 6.76
N GLU A 1101 23.63 30.07 5.73
CA GLU A 1101 24.44 31.30 5.64
C GLU A 1101 23.59 32.57 5.56
N ARG A 1102 22.35 32.47 5.05
CA ARG A 1102 21.45 33.62 4.90
C ARG A 1102 20.88 34.07 6.25
N GLU A 1103 20.29 33.15 7.02
CA GLU A 1103 19.73 33.48 8.33
C GLU A 1103 20.85 33.84 9.32
N ARG A 1104 22.04 33.22 9.19
CA ARG A 1104 23.24 33.65 9.91
C ARG A 1104 23.61 35.10 9.60
N ALA A 1105 23.58 35.51 8.33
CA ALA A 1105 23.86 36.89 7.94
C ALA A 1105 22.84 37.87 8.55
N ILE A 1106 21.55 37.49 8.57
CA ILE A 1106 20.49 38.29 9.21
C ILE A 1106 20.72 38.41 10.72
N ALA A 1107 21.06 37.32 11.40
CA ALA A 1107 21.34 37.31 12.84
C ALA A 1107 22.55 38.19 13.19
N LEU A 1108 23.64 38.10 12.42
CA LEU A 1108 24.83 38.95 12.57
C LEU A 1108 24.50 40.43 12.28
N HIS A 1109 23.67 40.73 11.29
CA HIS A 1109 23.21 42.09 11.05
C HIS A 1109 22.44 42.66 12.24
N ASN A 1110 21.57 41.85 12.85
CA ASN A 1110 20.85 42.24 14.06
C ASN A 1110 21.78 42.42 15.27
N VAL A 1111 22.88 41.66 15.37
CA VAL A 1111 23.93 41.88 16.38
C VAL A 1111 24.60 43.23 16.19
N ALA A 1112 24.96 43.59 14.96
CA ALA A 1112 25.53 44.91 14.65
C ALA A 1112 24.58 46.05 15.03
N GLN A 1113 23.28 45.90 14.78
CA GLN A 1113 22.28 46.87 15.22
C GLN A 1113 22.21 47.01 16.75
N ILE A 1114 22.36 45.92 17.50
CA ILE A 1114 22.38 45.97 18.97
C ILE A 1114 23.62 46.73 19.46
N TYR A 1115 24.82 46.44 18.91
CA TYR A 1115 26.03 47.21 19.25
C TYR A 1115 25.89 48.69 18.92
N ARG A 1116 25.28 49.03 17.77
CA ARG A 1116 24.99 50.42 17.42
C ARG A 1116 24.06 51.09 18.43
N ASP A 1117 23.02 50.40 18.88
CA ASP A 1117 22.09 50.92 19.90
C ASP A 1117 22.75 51.06 21.28
N GLN A 1118 23.77 50.25 21.58
CA GLN A 1118 24.62 50.39 22.78
C GLN A 1118 25.62 51.56 22.67
N GLY A 1119 25.88 52.06 21.45
CA GLY A 1119 26.91 53.05 21.15
C GLY A 1119 28.29 52.46 20.87
N ASP A 1120 28.42 51.13 20.81
CA ASP A 1120 29.65 50.40 20.54
C ASP A 1120 29.91 50.31 19.03
N PHE A 1121 30.17 51.46 18.41
CA PHE A 1121 30.31 51.58 16.95
C PHE A 1121 31.46 50.73 16.37
N ASP A 1122 32.56 50.53 17.11
CA ASP A 1122 33.69 49.70 16.65
C ASP A 1122 33.34 48.21 16.56
N GLU A 1123 32.54 47.69 17.49
CA GLU A 1123 32.04 46.32 17.48
C GLU A 1123 31.02 46.13 16.34
N ALA A 1124 30.12 47.10 16.17
CA ALA A 1124 29.13 47.10 15.09
C ALA A 1124 29.80 47.06 13.71
N LEU A 1125 30.83 47.89 13.48
CA LEU A 1125 31.61 47.90 12.23
C LEU A 1125 32.30 46.55 11.99
N ARG A 1126 32.93 45.95 13.01
CA ARG A 1126 33.60 44.65 12.84
C ARG A 1126 32.64 43.55 12.43
N VAL A 1127 31.45 43.52 13.02
CA VAL A 1127 30.42 42.53 12.67
C VAL A 1127 29.90 42.78 11.25
N LEU A 1128 29.65 44.04 10.86
CA LEU A 1128 29.22 44.38 9.50
C LEU A 1128 30.29 44.09 8.44
N ASP A 1129 31.58 44.32 8.73
CA ASP A 1129 32.68 43.95 7.83
C ASP A 1129 32.75 42.43 7.63
N SER A 1130 32.48 41.65 8.68
CA SER A 1130 32.43 40.19 8.58
C SER A 1130 31.26 39.67 7.73
N LEU A 1131 30.21 40.49 7.51
CA LEU A 1131 29.06 40.16 6.67
C LEU A 1131 29.34 40.34 5.18
N LEU A 1132 30.22 41.27 4.78
CA LEU A 1132 30.47 41.56 3.36
C LEU A 1132 30.94 40.31 2.59
N PRO A 1133 31.91 39.51 3.08
CA PRO A 1133 32.32 38.26 2.42
C PRO A 1133 31.21 37.20 2.37
N ILE A 1134 30.28 37.21 3.34
CA ILE A 1134 29.13 36.29 3.33
C ILE A 1134 28.19 36.68 2.19
N TYR A 1135 27.86 37.97 2.06
CA TYR A 1135 27.04 38.45 0.94
C TYR A 1135 27.73 38.32 -0.43
N ASP A 1136 29.06 38.34 -0.49
CA ASP A 1136 29.83 38.02 -1.69
C ASP A 1136 29.71 36.52 -2.06
N ARG A 1137 29.82 35.61 -1.08
CA ARG A 1137 29.59 34.17 -1.29
C ARG A 1137 28.15 33.87 -1.71
N LEU A 1138 27.18 34.54 -1.08
CA LEU A 1138 25.75 34.45 -1.44
C LEU A 1138 25.43 35.14 -2.78
N ARG A 1139 26.38 35.87 -3.37
CA ARG A 1139 26.22 36.67 -4.61
C ARG A 1139 24.99 37.58 -4.58
N THR A 1140 24.71 38.19 -3.42
CA THR A 1140 23.59 39.11 -3.24
C THR A 1140 24.09 40.56 -3.16
N PRO A 1141 24.28 41.25 -4.31
CA PRO A 1141 24.79 42.61 -4.33
C PRO A 1141 23.88 43.62 -3.60
N ALA A 1142 22.57 43.36 -3.54
CA ALA A 1142 21.63 44.15 -2.76
C ALA A 1142 21.88 44.06 -1.24
N GLY A 1143 22.15 42.85 -0.72
CA GLY A 1143 22.48 42.63 0.70
C GLY A 1143 23.82 43.24 1.08
N ARG A 1144 24.81 43.16 0.18
CA ARG A 1144 26.10 43.85 0.31
C ARG A 1144 25.91 45.37 0.36
N ALA A 1145 25.20 45.96 -0.59
CA ALA A 1145 24.94 47.40 -0.63
C ALA A 1145 24.15 47.90 0.60
N GLY A 1146 23.22 47.09 1.11
CA GLY A 1146 22.50 47.40 2.35
C GLY A 1146 23.42 47.39 3.58
N THR A 1147 24.31 46.40 3.69
CA THR A 1147 25.31 46.31 4.77
C THR A 1147 26.31 47.47 4.71
N MET A 1148 26.76 47.83 3.50
CA MET A 1148 27.61 49.00 3.29
C MET A 1148 26.90 50.30 3.65
N SER A 1149 25.60 50.42 3.37
CA SER A 1149 24.82 51.59 3.77
C SER A 1149 24.80 51.77 5.29
N GLU A 1150 24.66 50.68 6.05
CA GLU A 1150 24.72 50.73 7.51
C GLU A 1150 26.15 51.01 8.04
N ILE A 1151 27.19 50.51 7.38
CA ILE A 1151 28.58 50.90 7.69
C ILE A 1151 28.76 52.40 7.47
N ALA A 1152 28.31 52.92 6.34
CA ALA A 1152 28.42 54.34 6.01
C ALA A 1152 27.64 55.22 7.02
N ASP A 1153 26.48 54.77 7.47
CA ASP A 1153 25.71 55.44 8.52
C ASP A 1153 26.46 55.48 9.85
N ILE A 1154 27.07 54.36 10.27
CA ILE A 1154 27.85 54.29 11.50
C ILE A 1154 29.09 55.19 11.41
N LEU A 1155 29.79 55.20 10.27
CA LEU A 1155 30.91 56.11 10.00
C LEU A 1155 30.47 57.59 10.05
N GLN A 1156 29.28 57.92 9.51
CA GLN A 1156 28.71 59.25 9.62
C GLN A 1156 28.46 59.64 11.09
N HIS A 1157 27.94 58.71 11.91
CA HIS A 1157 27.71 58.93 13.35
C HIS A 1157 29.02 59.08 14.13
N ARG A 1158 30.10 58.40 13.71
CA ARG A 1158 31.46 58.53 14.26
C ARG A 1158 32.17 59.83 13.86
N GLY A 1159 31.71 60.48 12.79
CA GLY A 1159 32.26 61.73 12.28
C GLY A 1159 33.11 61.59 11.01
N ASP A 1160 33.33 60.36 10.55
CA ASP A 1160 34.10 59.99 9.35
C ASP A 1160 33.27 60.17 8.07
N ARG A 1161 32.80 61.40 7.88
CA ARG A 1161 31.81 61.76 6.84
C ARG A 1161 32.33 61.58 5.42
N ASP A 1162 33.62 61.82 5.19
CA ASP A 1162 34.22 61.70 3.86
C ASP A 1162 34.29 60.24 3.38
N GLU A 1163 34.56 59.30 4.29
CA GLU A 1163 34.61 57.87 3.98
C GLU A 1163 33.21 57.30 3.73
N ALA A 1164 32.21 57.72 4.53
CA ALA A 1164 30.81 57.40 4.30
C ALA A 1164 30.32 57.92 2.93
N LEU A 1165 30.69 59.16 2.58
CA LEU A 1165 30.31 59.79 1.32
C LEU A 1165 30.92 59.05 0.11
N LYS A 1166 32.20 58.66 0.22
CA LYS A 1166 32.88 57.86 -0.79
C LYS A 1166 32.17 56.52 -1.01
N MET A 1167 31.81 55.83 0.06
CA MET A 1167 31.12 54.53 0.00
C MET A 1167 29.76 54.65 -0.69
N TYR A 1168 29.00 55.71 -0.41
CA TYR A 1168 27.71 55.96 -1.06
C TYR A 1168 27.84 56.22 -2.56
N LEU A 1169 28.77 57.10 -2.96
CA LEU A 1169 28.92 57.56 -4.34
C LEU A 1169 29.61 56.53 -5.24
N GLU A 1170 30.60 55.80 -4.75
CA GLU A 1170 31.43 54.90 -5.57
C GLU A 1170 30.89 53.46 -5.62
N GLU A 1171 30.24 52.97 -4.56
CA GLU A 1171 29.81 51.56 -4.48
C GLU A 1171 28.30 51.39 -4.32
N ILE A 1172 27.64 52.10 -3.39
CA ILE A 1172 26.23 51.84 -3.04
C ILE A 1172 25.27 52.31 -4.14
N ILE A 1173 25.33 53.58 -4.53
CA ILE A 1173 24.43 54.16 -5.56
C ILE A 1173 24.60 53.45 -6.91
N PRO A 1174 25.83 53.24 -7.44
CA PRO A 1174 26.02 52.49 -8.69
C PRO A 1174 25.49 51.06 -8.64
N THR A 1175 25.55 50.42 -7.47
CA THR A 1175 24.98 49.07 -7.27
C THR A 1175 23.45 49.11 -7.35
N TYR A 1176 22.79 50.03 -6.64
CA TYR A 1176 21.33 50.17 -6.72
C TYR A 1176 20.84 50.60 -8.11
N GLN A 1177 21.60 51.43 -8.83
CA GLN A 1177 21.33 51.80 -10.23
C GLN A 1177 21.41 50.59 -11.17
N LYS A 1178 22.48 49.78 -11.07
CA LYS A 1178 22.61 48.53 -11.85
C LYS A 1178 21.45 47.56 -11.56
N LEU A 1179 21.00 47.51 -10.31
CA LEU A 1179 19.87 46.68 -9.86
C LEU A 1179 18.49 47.29 -10.17
N LYS A 1180 18.44 48.56 -10.60
CA LYS A 1180 17.21 49.35 -10.82
C LYS A 1180 16.32 49.46 -9.57
N TYR A 1181 16.94 49.57 -8.39
CA TYR A 1181 16.24 49.71 -7.11
C TYR A 1181 16.01 51.19 -6.80
N ALA A 1182 15.05 51.80 -7.50
CA ALA A 1182 14.80 53.24 -7.45
C ALA A 1182 14.51 53.80 -6.04
N ARG A 1183 13.87 52.99 -5.17
CA ARG A 1183 13.60 53.38 -3.78
C ARG A 1183 14.89 53.48 -2.95
N ASP A 1184 15.73 52.46 -3.02
CA ASP A 1184 16.97 52.39 -2.23
C ASP A 1184 18.02 53.35 -2.76
N GLU A 1185 18.05 53.56 -4.08
CA GLU A 1185 18.80 54.64 -4.72
C GLU A 1185 18.38 56.01 -4.17
N ALA A 1186 17.08 56.32 -4.17
CA ALA A 1186 16.57 57.59 -3.64
C ALA A 1186 16.90 57.79 -2.14
N ILE A 1187 16.85 56.73 -1.35
CA ILE A 1187 17.24 56.76 0.07
C ILE A 1187 18.74 57.06 0.20
N ALA A 1188 19.59 56.41 -0.62
CA ALA A 1188 21.03 56.64 -0.63
C ALA A 1188 21.37 58.08 -1.05
N HIS A 1189 20.72 58.62 -2.09
CA HIS A 1189 20.82 60.03 -2.47
C HIS A 1189 20.38 60.96 -1.33
N GLY A 1190 19.29 60.63 -0.63
CA GLY A 1190 18.83 61.33 0.57
C GLY A 1190 19.87 61.35 1.69
N ARG A 1191 20.55 60.22 1.93
CA ARG A 1191 21.61 60.10 2.95
C ARG A 1191 22.83 60.94 2.59
N VAL A 1192 23.24 60.93 1.33
CA VAL A 1192 24.33 61.79 0.82
C VAL A 1192 23.97 63.27 0.93
N GLY A 1193 22.74 63.66 0.56
CA GLY A 1193 22.24 65.02 0.74
C GLY A 1193 22.28 65.49 2.20
N ASN A 1194 21.90 64.63 3.14
CA ASN A 1194 22.01 64.88 4.58
C ASN A 1194 23.46 65.04 5.06
N ILE A 1195 24.41 64.26 4.51
CA ILE A 1195 25.83 64.40 4.82
C ILE A 1195 26.32 65.77 4.34
N TYR A 1196 26.03 66.15 3.10
CA TYR A 1196 26.45 67.43 2.54
C TYR A 1196 25.86 68.63 3.28
N GLN A 1197 24.58 68.57 3.65
CA GLN A 1197 23.92 69.60 4.46
C GLN A 1197 24.59 69.77 5.83
N LYS A 1198 24.98 68.66 6.49
CA LYS A 1198 25.71 68.71 7.77
C LYS A 1198 27.16 69.21 7.63
N THR A 1199 27.72 69.23 6.42
CA THR A 1199 29.05 69.79 6.12
C THR A 1199 29.00 71.18 5.48
N ASP A 1200 27.84 71.84 5.48
CA ASP A 1200 27.59 73.18 4.90
C ASP A 1200 27.86 73.29 3.38
N LYS A 1201 27.79 72.15 2.67
CA LYS A 1201 27.94 72.01 1.22
C LYS A 1201 26.55 71.97 0.54
N LEU A 1202 25.85 73.10 0.58
CA LEU A 1202 24.42 73.16 0.22
C LEU A 1202 24.17 72.98 -1.29
N ASP A 1203 25.10 73.43 -2.15
CA ASP A 1203 24.97 73.29 -3.60
C ASP A 1203 25.10 71.82 -4.05
N GLU A 1204 26.03 71.08 -3.45
CA GLU A 1204 26.21 69.65 -3.67
C GLU A 1204 25.05 68.82 -3.11
N ALA A 1205 24.48 69.24 -1.97
CA ALA A 1205 23.27 68.63 -1.42
C ALA A 1205 22.08 68.79 -2.39
N LEU A 1206 21.88 70.00 -2.94
CA LEU A 1206 20.84 70.28 -3.94
C LEU A 1206 21.03 69.47 -5.22
N SER A 1207 22.27 69.33 -5.70
CA SER A 1207 22.60 68.56 -6.90
C SER A 1207 22.32 67.07 -6.74
N VAL A 1208 22.56 66.48 -5.56
CA VAL A 1208 22.35 65.04 -5.33
C VAL A 1208 20.88 64.70 -5.02
N LEU A 1209 20.13 65.66 -4.45
CA LEU A 1209 18.71 65.54 -4.15
C LEU A 1209 17.80 65.90 -5.34
N SER A 1210 18.37 66.46 -6.41
CA SER A 1210 17.68 66.79 -7.66
C SER A 1210 18.22 65.95 -8.84
N PRO A 1211 18.07 64.61 -8.82
CA PRO A 1211 18.52 63.75 -9.92
C PRO A 1211 17.75 63.94 -11.22
#